data_AF-A0A6G2PS48-F1
#
_entry.id   AF-A0A6G2PS48-F1
#
_cell.length_a   1.000
_cell.length_b   1.000
_cell.length_c   1.000
_cell.angle_alpha   90.00
_cell.angle_beta   90.00
_cell.angle_gamma   90.00
#
_symmetry.space_group_name_H-M   'P 1'
#
loop_
_entity.id
_entity.type
_entity.pdbx_description
1 polymer ?
#
loop_
_entity_poly.entity_id
_entity_poly.type
_entity_poly.pdbx_seq_one_letter_code
_entity_poly.pdbx_strand_id
1 'polypeptide(L)'
;MATDTLKSTTGASGAPGGLRRLLLDNGALTALIVLIIALSALSGDFLTTDNLLNIGVQAAVTAILAFGVTFVIVAAGIDLSVGSVAALSATVLAWSATQHGVPVVLAVVLAVATGVAAGLVNGFLIAYGKLPPFIATLAMLSVGRGLSLVISGGVPIPFPDSVSHLGDTLGDWLPVPVLVMIVMGLLAAFVLGRTYIGRSMYAIGGNEEAARLSGLRVKKQKLAIYALSGVFAAVAGIVLASRLSSAQPQAADGYELDAIAAVVIGGASLAGGTGKASGTLVGALILAVLRNGLNLLNVSAFWQQVVIGVVIALAVLLDTVRRKAGATPVTSGGGGNKGKQAATYGLAAVVTVAIVGATSFLHNGSSASANPKVGLSLSTLNNPFFVGVRSGAQAEAKKLGVDLTVTDAQNDASQQANQLQNFTSSSLDAIIVNPVDSDAASNSVKAADKAKIPVIAVDRGVNKAAVDALVASDNIAGGEQAARTIAEKLGGKGKIVILQGQAGTSAARERAQGFANGLKAYPGIKVVAQQPADFDRTKGLDVMSNLLQAHPDVQGVIAANDEMALGAIKALGSKAGTSVPVVGFDGTPDGLNAVKAGTLYASVAQQPTQLGRIAVDNALKASQGKKVEQTVKVPVKVVTKDNVAGFTG
;
A
#
# COMPACT_ATOMS: atom_id res chain seq x y z
N MET A 1 12.72 -39.24 -40.07
CA MET A 1 11.87 -40.09 -40.93
C MET A 1 10.52 -40.22 -40.22
N ALA A 2 9.34 -39.98 -40.77
CA ALA A 2 8.91 -39.71 -42.14
C ALA A 2 7.83 -38.59 -42.15
N THR A 3 7.67 -38.04 -43.34
CA THR A 3 6.78 -36.99 -43.85
C THR A 3 5.31 -37.10 -43.45
N ASP A 4 4.68 -35.94 -43.20
CA ASP A 4 3.28 -35.70 -43.60
C ASP A 4 3.14 -34.30 -44.18
N THR A 5 3.12 -34.27 -45.51
CA THR A 5 2.85 -33.12 -46.37
C THR A 5 1.42 -33.23 -46.90
N LEU A 6 0.68 -32.11 -46.83
CA LEU A 6 -0.43 -31.70 -47.70
C LEU A 6 -1.72 -32.55 -47.71
N LYS A 7 -2.77 -31.98 -47.12
CA LYS A 7 -4.11 -31.97 -47.71
C LYS A 7 -4.67 -30.55 -47.67
N SER A 8 -4.80 -29.92 -48.84
CA SER A 8 -5.49 -28.64 -49.01
C SER A 8 -6.98 -28.87 -49.31
N THR A 9 -7.80 -28.06 -48.62
CA THR A 9 -9.02 -27.37 -49.07
C THR A 9 -10.10 -28.14 -49.84
N THR A 10 -11.30 -28.25 -49.25
CA THR A 10 -12.52 -27.51 -49.67
C THR A 10 -13.64 -27.71 -48.66
N GLY A 11 -14.25 -26.62 -48.21
CA GLY A 11 -15.40 -26.64 -47.30
C GLY A 11 -15.61 -25.29 -46.62
N ALA A 12 -16.02 -24.28 -47.39
CA ALA A 12 -16.48 -23.01 -46.85
C ALA A 12 -17.81 -23.23 -46.12
N SER A 13 -17.80 -23.15 -44.79
CA SER A 13 -18.97 -22.85 -43.98
C SER A 13 -18.53 -22.01 -42.78
N GLY A 14 -19.25 -20.91 -42.54
CA GLY A 14 -18.81 -19.75 -41.77
C GLY A 14 -18.27 -20.07 -40.37
N ALA A 15 -16.98 -19.83 -40.18
CA ALA A 15 -16.39 -19.74 -38.85
C ALA A 15 -16.83 -18.43 -38.20
N PRO A 16 -17.47 -18.43 -37.02
CA PRO A 16 -17.53 -17.23 -36.21
C PRO A 16 -16.13 -16.96 -35.64
N GLY A 17 -15.40 -16.06 -36.32
CA GLY A 17 -14.33 -15.15 -35.87
C GLY A 17 -13.25 -15.66 -34.92
N GLY A 18 -11.97 -15.53 -35.31
CA GLY A 18 -10.81 -15.83 -34.45
C GLY A 18 -10.83 -15.18 -33.06
N LEU A 19 -11.56 -14.08 -32.88
CA LEU A 19 -11.84 -13.45 -31.59
C LEU A 19 -12.62 -14.37 -30.63
N ARG A 20 -13.65 -15.08 -31.12
CA ARG A 20 -14.44 -16.04 -30.32
C ARG A 20 -13.58 -17.20 -29.83
N ARG A 21 -12.65 -17.68 -30.67
CA ARG A 21 -11.71 -18.75 -30.32
C ARG A 21 -10.67 -18.28 -29.29
N LEU A 22 -10.09 -17.09 -29.48
CA LEU A 22 -9.14 -16.49 -28.53
C LEU A 22 -9.73 -16.31 -27.13
N LEU A 23 -10.99 -15.86 -27.04
CA LEU A 23 -11.71 -15.65 -25.78
C LEU A 23 -12.06 -16.98 -25.10
N LEU A 24 -12.63 -17.94 -25.84
CA LEU A 24 -13.00 -19.25 -25.30
C LEU A 24 -11.80 -20.08 -24.85
N ASP A 25 -10.61 -19.86 -25.43
CA ASP A 25 -9.38 -20.57 -25.07
C ASP A 25 -8.61 -19.91 -23.89
N ASN A 26 -8.93 -18.66 -23.51
CA ASN A 26 -8.28 -17.93 -22.41
C ASN A 26 -9.28 -17.49 -21.32
N GLY A 27 -9.51 -18.36 -20.33
CA GLY A 27 -10.48 -18.11 -19.26
C GLY A 27 -10.21 -16.84 -18.43
N ALA A 28 -8.94 -16.52 -18.15
CA ALA A 28 -8.57 -15.30 -17.43
C ALA A 28 -8.87 -14.03 -18.25
N LEU A 29 -8.58 -14.04 -19.55
CA LEU A 29 -8.87 -12.90 -20.42
C LEU A 29 -10.38 -12.65 -20.54
N THR A 30 -11.16 -13.73 -20.63
CA THR A 30 -12.63 -13.63 -20.60
C THR A 30 -13.13 -13.03 -19.28
N ALA A 31 -12.60 -13.47 -18.14
CA ALA A 31 -12.97 -12.90 -16.85
C ALA A 31 -12.61 -11.41 -16.74
N LEU A 32 -11.45 -10.99 -17.24
CA LEU A 32 -11.05 -9.58 -17.29
C LEU A 32 -12.02 -8.74 -18.14
N ILE A 33 -12.43 -9.24 -19.31
CA ILE A 33 -13.36 -8.51 -20.18
C ILE A 33 -14.74 -8.39 -19.53
N VAL A 34 -15.26 -9.47 -18.92
CA VAL A 34 -16.53 -9.43 -18.20
C VAL A 34 -16.48 -8.44 -17.04
N LEU A 35 -15.37 -8.44 -16.29
CA LEU A 35 -15.12 -7.49 -15.22
C LEU A 35 -15.14 -6.03 -15.71
N ILE A 36 -14.43 -5.74 -16.81
CA ILE A 36 -14.41 -4.41 -17.44
C ILE A 36 -15.83 -3.99 -17.85
N ILE A 37 -16.58 -4.87 -18.52
CA ILE A 37 -17.96 -4.57 -18.95
C ILE A 37 -18.86 -4.28 -17.74
N ALA A 38 -18.77 -5.11 -16.68
CA ALA A 38 -19.58 -4.93 -15.48
C ALA A 38 -19.28 -3.59 -14.78
N LEU A 39 -18.00 -3.24 -14.59
CA LEU A 39 -17.63 -1.98 -13.96
C LEU A 39 -17.97 -0.76 -14.83
N SER A 40 -17.84 -0.88 -16.15
CA SER A 40 -18.26 0.17 -17.09
C SER A 40 -19.76 0.44 -17.03
N ALA A 41 -20.58 -0.59 -16.77
CA ALA A 41 -22.02 -0.44 -16.62
C ALA A 41 -22.41 0.19 -15.27
N LEU A 42 -21.55 0.09 -14.26
CA LEU A 42 -21.81 0.57 -12.90
C LEU A 42 -21.21 1.95 -12.60
N SER A 43 -20.23 2.41 -13.38
CA SER A 43 -19.58 3.70 -13.21
C SER A 43 -19.33 4.35 -14.57
N GLY A 44 -19.84 5.58 -14.74
CA GLY A 44 -19.62 6.38 -15.96
C GLY A 44 -18.17 6.80 -16.17
N ASP A 45 -17.36 6.82 -15.11
CA ASP A 45 -15.96 7.27 -15.14
C ASP A 45 -14.97 6.14 -15.46
N PHE A 46 -15.43 4.88 -15.45
CA PHE A 46 -14.54 3.72 -15.49
C PHE A 46 -13.72 3.62 -16.80
N LEU A 47 -14.34 3.91 -17.95
CA LEU A 47 -13.69 3.83 -19.27
C LEU A 47 -12.96 5.12 -19.67
N THR A 48 -12.84 6.10 -18.78
CA THR A 48 -12.06 7.31 -19.06
C THR A 48 -10.58 6.98 -19.27
N THR A 49 -9.91 7.71 -20.16
CA THR A 49 -8.48 7.52 -20.44
C THR A 49 -7.65 7.60 -19.16
N ASP A 50 -7.96 8.57 -18.29
CA ASP A 50 -7.25 8.76 -17.03
C ASP A 50 -7.43 7.56 -16.09
N ASN A 51 -8.65 7.00 -16.00
CA ASN A 51 -8.87 5.82 -15.17
C ASN A 51 -8.19 4.58 -15.74
N LEU A 52 -8.18 4.38 -17.06
CA LEU A 52 -7.49 3.26 -17.69
C LEU A 52 -5.96 3.34 -17.50
N LEU A 53 -5.37 4.53 -17.62
CA LEU A 53 -3.95 4.76 -17.34
C LEU A 53 -3.64 4.51 -15.85
N ASN A 54 -4.52 4.97 -14.95
CA ASN A 54 -4.40 4.74 -13.52
C ASN A 54 -4.46 3.23 -13.17
N ILE A 55 -5.39 2.47 -13.75
CA ILE A 55 -5.42 1.00 -13.62
C ILE A 55 -4.08 0.39 -14.06
N GLY A 56 -3.52 0.87 -15.16
CA GLY A 56 -2.19 0.45 -15.63
C GLY A 56 -1.08 0.72 -14.61
N VAL A 57 -1.07 1.90 -13.99
CA VAL A 57 -0.10 2.26 -12.94
C VAL A 57 -0.27 1.39 -11.69
N GLN A 58 -1.52 1.12 -11.27
CA GLN A 58 -1.82 0.25 -10.13
C GLN A 58 -1.40 -1.19 -10.41
N ALA A 59 -1.59 -1.67 -11.64
CA ALA A 59 -1.18 -3.00 -12.06
C ALA A 59 0.36 -3.14 -12.15
N ALA A 60 1.09 -2.07 -12.46
CA ALA A 60 2.50 -2.13 -12.80
C ALA A 60 3.37 -2.80 -11.72
N VAL A 61 3.28 -2.36 -10.47
CA VAL A 61 4.12 -2.88 -9.38
C VAL A 61 3.82 -4.36 -9.13
N THR A 62 2.55 -4.72 -9.01
CA THR A 62 2.13 -6.11 -8.80
C THR A 62 2.47 -6.99 -10.01
N ALA A 63 2.31 -6.51 -11.24
CA ALA A 63 2.64 -7.26 -12.45
C ALA A 63 4.15 -7.52 -12.56
N ILE A 64 5.00 -6.54 -12.28
CA ILE A 64 6.46 -6.72 -12.28
C ILE A 64 6.86 -7.79 -11.24
N LEU A 65 6.34 -7.71 -10.01
CA LEU A 65 6.58 -8.75 -9.00
C LEU A 65 6.09 -10.12 -9.49
N ALA A 66 4.87 -10.17 -10.02
CA ALA A 66 4.23 -11.39 -10.51
C ALA A 66 5.03 -12.04 -11.66
N PHE A 67 5.65 -11.27 -12.56
CA PHE A 67 6.52 -11.81 -13.60
C PHE A 67 7.75 -12.54 -13.00
N GLY A 68 8.37 -11.97 -11.97
CA GLY A 68 9.46 -12.63 -11.23
C GLY A 68 9.00 -13.92 -10.54
N VAL A 69 7.86 -13.84 -9.84
CA VAL A 69 7.22 -14.99 -9.18
C VAL A 69 6.81 -16.08 -10.19
N THR A 70 6.47 -15.70 -11.43
CA THR A 70 6.15 -16.67 -12.51
C THR A 70 7.31 -17.62 -12.76
N PHE A 71 8.54 -17.12 -12.77
CA PHE A 71 9.72 -17.98 -12.95
C PHE A 71 9.85 -19.02 -11.84
N VAL A 72 9.59 -18.61 -10.61
CA VAL A 72 9.67 -19.45 -9.42
C VAL A 72 8.55 -20.49 -9.42
N ILE A 73 7.31 -20.08 -9.67
CA ILE A 73 6.13 -20.97 -9.72
C ILE A 73 6.26 -21.99 -10.85
N VAL A 74 6.68 -21.58 -12.05
CA VAL A 74 6.89 -22.50 -13.18
C VAL A 74 7.91 -23.59 -12.84
N ALA A 75 8.89 -23.28 -11.99
CA ALA A 75 9.88 -24.24 -11.50
C ALA A 75 9.46 -25.02 -10.24
N ALA A 76 8.16 -25.02 -9.89
CA ALA A 76 7.60 -25.64 -8.68
C ALA A 76 8.17 -25.08 -7.35
N GLY A 77 8.63 -23.83 -7.37
CA GLY A 77 9.06 -23.11 -6.17
C GLY A 77 7.99 -22.15 -5.63
N ILE A 78 8.29 -21.55 -4.48
CA ILE A 78 7.55 -20.43 -3.91
C ILE A 78 8.58 -19.36 -3.51
N ASP A 79 8.24 -18.08 -3.68
CA ASP A 79 9.02 -16.95 -3.19
C ASP A 79 8.12 -15.94 -2.50
N LEU A 80 8.10 -15.99 -1.16
CA LEU A 80 7.36 -15.03 -0.33
C LEU A 80 8.15 -13.75 -0.04
N SER A 81 9.43 -13.70 -0.39
CA SER A 81 10.27 -12.57 -0.01
C SER A 81 10.11 -11.36 -0.92
N VAL A 82 9.46 -11.49 -2.08
CA VAL A 82 9.46 -10.48 -3.16
C VAL A 82 8.98 -9.09 -2.71
N GLY A 83 7.97 -8.99 -1.85
CA GLY A 83 7.50 -7.71 -1.31
C GLY A 83 8.55 -7.04 -0.41
N SER A 84 9.10 -7.79 0.55
CA SER A 84 10.15 -7.31 1.45
C SER A 84 11.47 -6.96 0.73
N VAL A 85 11.82 -7.70 -0.33
CA VAL A 85 13.01 -7.46 -1.15
C VAL A 85 12.82 -6.21 -2.01
N ALA A 86 11.61 -5.96 -2.51
CA ALA A 86 11.26 -4.72 -3.18
C ALA A 86 11.41 -3.52 -2.23
N ALA A 87 10.88 -3.62 -1.01
CA ALA A 87 11.03 -2.58 0.02
C ALA A 87 12.51 -2.35 0.39
N LEU A 88 13.28 -3.42 0.63
CA LEU A 88 14.72 -3.32 0.93
C LEU A 88 15.49 -2.66 -0.22
N SER A 89 15.23 -3.06 -1.47
CA SER A 89 15.91 -2.49 -2.64
C SER A 89 15.58 -1.00 -2.82
N ALA A 90 14.33 -0.61 -2.60
CA ALA A 90 13.92 0.79 -2.57
C ALA A 90 14.59 1.58 -1.45
N THR A 91 14.68 1.02 -0.24
CA THR A 91 15.38 1.64 0.89
C THR A 91 16.87 1.82 0.60
N VAL A 92 17.54 0.82 0.02
CA VAL A 92 18.96 0.93 -0.39
C VAL A 92 19.15 2.01 -1.45
N LEU A 93 18.24 2.12 -2.42
CA LEU A 93 18.24 3.19 -3.40
C LEU A 93 18.18 4.56 -2.72
N ALA A 94 17.18 4.77 -1.87
CA ALA A 94 16.95 6.03 -1.16
C ALA A 94 18.14 6.40 -0.28
N TRP A 95 18.60 5.43 0.51
CA TRP A 95 19.66 5.59 1.49
C TRP A 95 21.00 5.95 0.83
N SER A 96 21.34 5.27 -0.28
CA SER A 96 22.56 5.58 -1.03
C SER A 96 22.47 6.92 -1.77
N ALA A 97 21.34 7.20 -2.43
CA ALA A 97 21.16 8.43 -3.20
C ALA A 97 21.06 9.69 -2.32
N THR A 98 20.34 9.63 -1.19
CA THR A 98 20.07 10.81 -0.35
C THR A 98 21.04 11.02 0.79
N GLN A 99 21.36 9.96 1.55
CA GLN A 99 22.20 10.11 2.74
C GLN A 99 23.69 10.07 2.39
N HIS A 100 24.06 9.35 1.33
CA HIS A 100 25.46 9.18 0.90
C HIS A 100 25.78 9.94 -0.40
N GLY A 101 24.81 10.61 -1.02
CA GLY A 101 25.00 11.40 -2.24
C GLY A 101 25.47 10.58 -3.45
N VAL A 102 25.24 9.26 -3.45
CA VAL A 102 25.66 8.38 -4.55
C VAL A 102 24.88 8.75 -5.81
N PRO A 103 25.51 8.86 -6.99
CA PRO A 103 24.81 9.15 -8.24
C PRO A 103 23.67 8.16 -8.49
N VAL A 104 22.50 8.66 -8.94
CA VAL A 104 21.26 7.88 -9.09
C VAL A 104 21.46 6.59 -9.87
N VAL A 105 22.23 6.61 -10.96
CA VAL A 105 22.51 5.42 -11.77
C VAL A 105 23.20 4.33 -10.94
N LEU A 106 24.19 4.71 -10.12
CA LEU A 106 24.88 3.77 -9.25
C LEU A 106 23.98 3.31 -8.09
N ALA A 107 23.15 4.19 -7.54
CA ALA A 107 22.13 3.81 -6.56
C ALA A 107 21.13 2.78 -7.11
N VAL A 108 20.68 2.94 -8.35
CA VAL A 108 19.82 1.95 -9.06
C VAL A 108 20.55 0.61 -9.20
N VAL A 109 21.83 0.62 -9.58
CA VAL A 109 22.63 -0.61 -9.65
C VAL A 109 22.74 -1.29 -8.28
N LEU A 110 22.96 -0.53 -7.19
CA LEU A 110 23.00 -1.07 -5.83
C LEU A 110 21.66 -1.65 -5.38
N ALA A 111 20.54 -1.01 -5.74
CA ALA A 111 19.21 -1.51 -5.46
C ALA A 111 18.95 -2.84 -6.19
N VAL A 112 19.27 -2.93 -7.49
CA VAL A 112 19.15 -4.18 -8.25
C VAL A 112 20.09 -5.26 -7.72
N ALA A 113 21.32 -4.90 -7.36
CA ALA A 113 22.29 -5.83 -6.76
C ALA A 113 21.78 -6.38 -5.43
N THR A 114 21.10 -5.57 -4.61
CA THR A 114 20.45 -6.01 -3.37
C THR A 114 19.38 -7.07 -3.65
N GLY A 115 18.52 -6.84 -4.65
CA GLY A 115 17.53 -7.83 -5.07
C GLY A 115 18.15 -9.13 -5.56
N VAL A 116 19.17 -9.04 -6.41
CA VAL A 116 19.94 -10.21 -6.89
C VAL A 116 20.56 -10.97 -5.72
N ALA A 117 21.18 -10.28 -4.76
CA ALA A 117 21.80 -10.89 -3.59
C ALA A 117 20.78 -11.64 -2.74
N ALA A 118 19.63 -11.04 -2.43
CA ALA A 118 18.55 -11.69 -1.70
C ALA A 118 18.04 -12.93 -2.43
N GLY A 119 17.82 -12.82 -3.74
CA GLY A 119 17.44 -13.94 -4.60
C GLY A 119 18.47 -15.07 -4.63
N LEU A 120 19.77 -14.73 -4.72
CA LEU A 120 20.84 -15.72 -4.67
C LEU A 120 20.92 -16.44 -3.32
N VAL A 121 20.71 -15.73 -2.21
CA VAL A 121 20.65 -16.35 -0.87
C VAL A 121 19.48 -17.35 -0.80
N ASN A 122 18.28 -16.96 -1.25
CA ASN A 122 17.14 -17.88 -1.34
C ASN A 122 17.47 -19.10 -2.20
N GLY A 123 17.95 -18.87 -3.42
CA GLY A 123 18.32 -19.93 -4.35
C GLY A 123 19.39 -20.86 -3.78
N PHE A 124 20.36 -20.34 -3.02
CA PHE A 124 21.42 -21.11 -2.39
C PHE A 124 20.88 -22.01 -1.28
N LEU A 125 20.10 -21.44 -0.35
CA LEU A 125 19.48 -22.18 0.74
C LEU A 125 18.58 -23.32 0.23
N ILE A 126 17.86 -23.08 -0.87
CA ILE A 126 16.97 -24.08 -1.49
C ILE A 126 17.78 -25.14 -2.24
N ALA A 127 18.71 -24.73 -3.12
CA ALA A 127 19.42 -25.64 -4.01
C ALA A 127 20.53 -26.46 -3.33
N TYR A 128 21.23 -25.85 -2.37
CA TYR A 128 22.39 -26.45 -1.68
C TYR A 128 22.07 -26.75 -0.23
N GLY A 129 21.39 -25.84 0.46
CA GLY A 129 20.93 -26.07 1.84
C GLY A 129 19.79 -27.10 1.94
N LYS A 130 19.11 -27.42 0.83
CA LYS A 130 17.94 -28.30 0.79
C LYS A 130 16.78 -27.83 1.67
N LEU A 131 16.70 -26.53 1.97
CA LEU A 131 15.57 -25.95 2.67
C LEU A 131 14.33 -25.98 1.76
N PRO A 132 13.12 -26.26 2.30
CA PRO A 132 11.88 -26.04 1.57
C PRO A 132 11.78 -24.58 1.09
N PRO A 133 11.36 -24.32 -0.16
CA PRO A 133 11.26 -22.96 -0.72
C PRO A 133 10.49 -21.96 0.13
N PHE A 134 9.37 -22.40 0.70
CA PHE A 134 8.56 -21.58 1.60
C PHE A 134 9.36 -21.09 2.82
N ILE A 135 10.14 -21.96 3.47
CA ILE A 135 10.91 -21.62 4.67
C ILE A 135 12.05 -20.66 4.34
N ALA A 136 12.81 -20.94 3.27
CA ALA A 136 13.92 -20.09 2.87
C ALA A 136 13.45 -18.66 2.54
N THR A 137 12.36 -18.55 1.78
CA THR A 137 11.84 -17.24 1.35
C THR A 137 11.04 -16.54 2.45
N LEU A 138 10.42 -17.25 3.39
CA LEU A 138 9.85 -16.65 4.59
C LEU A 138 10.93 -16.07 5.51
N ALA A 139 12.07 -16.77 5.66
CA ALA A 139 13.21 -16.23 6.40
C ALA A 139 13.76 -14.96 5.73
N MET A 140 13.88 -14.96 4.40
CA MET A 140 14.28 -13.78 3.65
C MET A 140 13.25 -12.65 3.70
N LEU A 141 11.95 -12.96 3.83
CA LEU A 141 10.90 -11.97 4.08
C LEU A 141 11.22 -11.19 5.36
N SER A 142 11.47 -11.90 6.47
CA SER A 142 11.81 -11.28 7.75
C SER A 142 13.14 -10.51 7.69
N VAL A 143 14.17 -11.07 7.04
CA VAL A 143 15.47 -10.40 6.89
C VAL A 143 15.34 -9.14 6.03
N GLY A 144 14.66 -9.21 4.89
CA GLY A 144 14.45 -8.06 4.00
C GLY A 144 13.70 -6.93 4.70
N ARG A 145 12.62 -7.26 5.39
CA ARG A 145 11.84 -6.29 6.17
C ARG A 145 12.66 -5.69 7.31
N GLY A 146 13.37 -6.52 8.08
CA GLY A 146 14.21 -6.08 9.19
C GLY A 146 15.37 -5.19 8.73
N LEU A 147 16.08 -5.56 7.67
CA LEU A 147 17.17 -4.74 7.11
C LEU A 147 16.66 -3.42 6.57
N SER A 148 15.48 -3.39 5.95
CA SER A 148 14.85 -2.16 5.49
C SER A 148 14.63 -1.19 6.67
N LEU A 149 14.09 -1.69 7.79
CA LEU A 149 13.91 -0.90 9.02
C LEU A 149 15.24 -0.46 9.64
N VAL A 150 16.26 -1.32 9.67
CA VAL A 150 17.58 -0.99 10.23
C VAL A 150 18.26 0.11 9.42
N ILE A 151 18.28 -0.02 8.09
CA ILE A 151 18.91 0.96 7.19
C ILE A 151 18.17 2.30 7.27
N SER A 152 16.85 2.27 7.35
CA SER A 152 16.03 3.48 7.39
C SER A 152 15.88 4.09 8.79
N GLY A 153 16.35 3.41 9.84
CA GLY A 153 16.07 3.80 11.22
C GLY A 153 14.58 3.76 11.58
N GLY A 154 13.80 2.95 10.85
CA GLY A 154 12.34 2.85 10.99
C GLY A 154 11.55 3.97 10.33
N VAL A 155 12.22 4.97 9.72
CA VAL A 155 11.56 6.13 9.11
C VAL A 155 11.57 6.07 7.57
N PRO A 156 10.59 6.67 6.87
CA PRO A 156 10.66 6.84 5.42
C PRO A 156 11.86 7.68 5.01
N ILE A 157 12.50 7.33 3.89
CA ILE A 157 13.60 8.09 3.30
C ILE A 157 13.10 8.79 2.03
N PRO A 158 12.99 10.13 2.02
CA PRO A 158 12.51 10.86 0.86
C PRO A 158 13.46 10.71 -0.33
N PHE A 159 12.96 10.72 -1.56
CA PHE A 159 13.80 10.71 -2.75
C PHE A 159 14.29 12.13 -3.11
N PRO A 160 15.49 12.26 -3.70
CA PRO A 160 15.88 13.51 -4.33
C PRO A 160 15.09 13.69 -5.63
N ASP A 161 14.90 14.94 -6.08
CA ASP A 161 14.06 15.24 -7.25
C ASP A 161 14.51 14.48 -8.52
N SER A 162 15.82 14.28 -8.66
CA SER A 162 16.44 13.50 -9.75
C SER A 162 15.95 12.04 -9.85
N VAL A 163 15.54 11.43 -8.73
CA VAL A 163 15.00 10.06 -8.70
C VAL A 163 13.48 10.08 -8.81
N SER A 164 12.80 11.12 -8.30
CA SER A 164 11.34 11.21 -8.41
C SER A 164 10.86 11.27 -9.87
N HIS A 165 11.68 11.76 -10.80
CA HIS A 165 11.38 11.75 -12.23
C HIS A 165 11.21 10.35 -12.85
N LEU A 166 11.75 9.29 -12.22
CA LEU A 166 11.49 7.91 -12.65
C LEU A 166 10.04 7.48 -12.36
N GLY A 167 9.31 8.20 -11.50
CA GLY A 167 7.90 8.00 -11.22
C GLY A 167 6.95 8.82 -12.11
N ASP A 168 7.49 9.72 -12.94
CA ASP A 168 6.70 10.68 -13.73
C ASP A 168 6.04 10.04 -14.97
N THR A 169 5.30 10.86 -15.72
CA THR A 169 4.71 10.51 -17.02
C THR A 169 5.61 10.97 -18.16
N LEU A 170 5.92 10.06 -19.09
CA LEU A 170 6.66 10.40 -20.30
C LEU A 170 5.74 11.12 -21.28
N GLY A 171 6.13 12.34 -21.68
CA GLY A 171 5.39 13.15 -22.65
C GLY A 171 3.98 13.53 -22.23
N ASP A 172 3.68 13.54 -20.93
CA ASP A 172 2.37 13.82 -20.33
C ASP A 172 1.24 12.79 -20.58
N TRP A 173 1.47 11.71 -21.33
CA TRP A 173 0.44 10.70 -21.64
C TRP A 173 0.78 9.26 -21.26
N LEU A 174 2.06 8.90 -21.08
CA LEU A 174 2.45 7.53 -20.76
C LEU A 174 3.14 7.43 -19.38
N PRO A 175 2.50 6.86 -18.36
CA PRO A 175 3.14 6.65 -17.06
C PRO A 175 4.36 5.74 -17.17
N VAL A 176 5.50 6.19 -16.64
CA VAL A 176 6.75 5.39 -16.61
C VAL A 176 6.54 4.02 -15.94
N PRO A 177 5.76 3.88 -14.84
CA PRO A 177 5.46 2.56 -14.27
C PRO A 177 4.87 1.56 -15.29
N VAL A 178 3.99 2.02 -16.18
CA VAL A 178 3.37 1.17 -17.22
C VAL A 178 4.41 0.76 -18.27
N LEU A 179 5.28 1.69 -18.68
CA LEU A 179 6.37 1.38 -19.61
C LEU A 179 7.33 0.32 -19.03
N VAL A 180 7.75 0.49 -17.77
CA VAL A 180 8.61 -0.47 -17.09
C VAL A 180 7.91 -1.83 -16.96
N MET A 181 6.62 -1.86 -16.62
CA MET A 181 5.83 -3.09 -16.62
C MET A 181 5.85 -3.79 -17.98
N ILE A 182 5.65 -3.07 -19.09
CA ILE A 182 5.68 -3.64 -20.45
C ILE A 182 7.06 -4.22 -20.75
N VAL A 183 8.13 -3.47 -20.49
CA VAL A 183 9.51 -3.92 -20.71
C VAL A 183 9.81 -5.18 -19.89
N MET A 184 9.50 -5.18 -18.61
CA MET A 184 9.71 -6.33 -17.72
C MET A 184 8.85 -7.54 -18.14
N GLY A 185 7.63 -7.32 -18.62
CA GLY A 185 6.76 -8.36 -19.16
C GLY A 185 7.32 -8.98 -20.45
N LEU A 186 7.84 -8.17 -21.36
CA LEU A 186 8.52 -8.64 -22.57
C LEU A 186 9.80 -9.42 -22.24
N LEU A 187 10.60 -8.94 -21.27
CA LEU A 187 11.77 -9.65 -20.77
C LEU A 187 11.37 -11.00 -20.16
N ALA A 188 10.31 -11.05 -19.35
CA ALA A 188 9.83 -12.30 -18.78
C ALA A 188 9.31 -13.28 -19.84
N ALA A 189 8.58 -12.78 -20.84
CA ALA A 189 8.11 -13.59 -21.97
C ALA A 189 9.29 -14.14 -22.79
N PHE A 190 10.33 -13.33 -23.02
CA PHE A 190 11.54 -13.76 -23.71
C PHE A 190 12.30 -14.82 -22.91
N VAL A 191 12.52 -14.60 -21.61
CA VAL A 191 13.18 -15.56 -20.72
C VAL A 191 12.43 -16.89 -20.72
N LEU A 192 11.12 -16.90 -20.48
CA LEU A 192 10.31 -18.12 -20.45
C LEU A 192 10.22 -18.82 -21.81
N GLY A 193 9.99 -18.08 -22.88
CA GLY A 193 9.66 -18.66 -24.19
C GLY A 193 10.85 -18.94 -25.10
N ARG A 194 11.98 -18.24 -24.92
CA ARG A 194 13.09 -18.24 -25.88
C ARG A 194 14.46 -18.57 -25.31
N THR A 195 14.64 -18.63 -23.99
CA THR A 195 15.95 -18.94 -23.39
C THR A 195 16.07 -20.39 -22.90
N TYR A 196 17.32 -20.85 -22.74
CA TYR A 196 17.61 -22.14 -22.11
C TYR A 196 17.12 -22.19 -20.64
N ILE A 197 17.29 -21.08 -19.91
CA ILE A 197 16.85 -20.94 -18.52
C ILE A 197 15.33 -21.19 -18.43
N GLY A 198 14.53 -20.56 -19.30
CA GLY A 198 13.08 -20.78 -19.36
C GLY A 198 12.68 -22.23 -19.60
N ARG A 199 13.27 -22.89 -20.60
CA ARG A 199 13.01 -24.33 -20.85
C ARG A 199 13.36 -25.21 -19.64
N SER A 200 14.45 -24.87 -18.95
CA SER A 200 14.87 -25.59 -17.76
C SER A 200 13.90 -25.40 -16.59
N MET A 201 13.28 -24.21 -16.43
CA MET A 201 12.24 -23.96 -15.43
C MET A 201 11.05 -24.91 -15.61
N TYR A 202 10.52 -25.00 -16.84
CA TYR A 202 9.40 -25.91 -17.13
C TYR A 202 9.76 -27.38 -16.91
N ALA A 203 10.96 -27.80 -17.30
CA ALA A 203 11.42 -29.17 -17.09
C ALA A 203 11.56 -29.51 -15.59
N ILE A 204 12.15 -28.61 -14.81
CA ILE A 204 12.28 -28.76 -13.35
C ILE A 204 10.91 -28.82 -12.68
N GLY A 205 10.00 -27.92 -13.05
CA GLY A 205 8.66 -27.90 -12.46
C GLY A 205 7.78 -29.09 -12.86
N GLY A 206 8.00 -29.68 -14.03
CA GLY A 206 7.30 -30.91 -14.43
C GLY A 206 7.77 -32.13 -13.64
N ASN A 207 9.09 -32.31 -13.52
CA ASN A 207 9.70 -33.34 -12.69
C ASN A 207 11.19 -33.04 -12.45
N GLU A 208 11.53 -32.57 -11.24
CA GLU A 208 12.90 -32.18 -10.88
C GLU A 208 13.91 -33.34 -11.01
N GLU A 209 13.50 -34.56 -10.66
CA GLU A 209 14.35 -35.75 -10.71
C GLU A 209 14.65 -36.13 -12.17
N ALA A 210 13.62 -36.16 -13.02
CA ALA A 210 13.79 -36.42 -14.45
C ALA A 210 14.63 -35.35 -15.14
N ALA A 211 14.45 -34.07 -14.77
CA ALA A 211 15.27 -32.96 -15.25
C ALA A 211 16.76 -33.16 -14.90
N ARG A 212 17.06 -33.59 -13.67
CA ARG A 212 18.43 -33.89 -13.22
C ARG A 212 19.03 -35.06 -13.99
N LEU A 213 18.28 -36.16 -14.12
CA LEU A 213 18.73 -37.35 -14.87
C LEU A 213 18.92 -37.07 -16.36
N SER A 214 18.18 -36.09 -16.91
CA SER A 214 18.32 -35.61 -18.29
C SER A 214 19.50 -34.63 -18.48
N GLY A 215 20.36 -34.46 -17.47
CA GLY A 215 21.58 -33.65 -17.54
C GLY A 215 21.43 -32.17 -17.19
N LEU A 216 20.25 -31.71 -16.77
CA LEU A 216 20.08 -30.32 -16.32
C LEU A 216 20.77 -30.10 -14.98
N ARG A 217 21.57 -29.03 -14.89
CA ARG A 217 22.21 -28.59 -13.65
C ARG A 217 21.20 -27.88 -12.74
N VAL A 218 20.22 -28.64 -12.22
CA VAL A 218 19.06 -28.14 -11.44
C VAL A 218 19.46 -27.12 -10.38
N LYS A 219 20.52 -27.42 -9.59
CA LYS A 219 20.99 -26.52 -8.54
C LYS A 219 21.41 -25.13 -9.06
N LYS A 220 22.12 -25.07 -10.19
CA LYS A 220 22.51 -23.80 -10.82
C LYS A 220 21.31 -23.08 -11.43
N GLN A 221 20.33 -23.82 -11.94
CA GLN A 221 19.10 -23.22 -12.46
C GLN A 221 18.28 -22.60 -11.34
N LYS A 222 18.12 -23.28 -10.20
CA LYS A 222 17.44 -22.72 -9.02
C LYS A 222 18.07 -21.41 -8.55
N LEU A 223 19.40 -21.33 -8.48
CA LEU A 223 20.10 -20.06 -8.20
C LEU A 223 19.70 -18.94 -9.17
N ALA A 224 19.74 -19.22 -10.48
CA ALA A 224 19.38 -18.24 -11.50
C ALA A 224 17.90 -17.82 -11.43
N ILE A 225 16.99 -18.77 -11.15
CA ILE A 225 15.55 -18.53 -11.01
C ILE A 225 15.26 -17.53 -9.88
N TYR A 226 15.82 -17.76 -8.69
CA TYR A 226 15.60 -16.86 -7.56
C TYR A 226 16.34 -15.54 -7.70
N ALA A 227 17.52 -15.51 -8.35
CA ALA A 227 18.18 -14.27 -8.70
C ALA A 227 17.34 -13.40 -9.65
N LEU A 228 16.71 -14.01 -10.67
CA LEU A 228 15.78 -13.32 -11.57
C LEU A 228 14.54 -12.80 -10.82
N SER A 229 13.97 -13.60 -9.90
CA SER A 229 12.90 -13.14 -9.00
C SER A 229 13.32 -11.87 -8.24
N GLY A 230 14.54 -11.88 -7.68
CA GLY A 230 15.14 -10.75 -6.98
C GLY A 230 15.33 -9.50 -7.85
N VAL A 231 15.73 -9.64 -9.12
CA VAL A 231 15.81 -8.51 -10.08
C VAL A 231 14.44 -7.87 -10.27
N PHE A 232 13.41 -8.68 -10.52
CA PHE A 232 12.05 -8.18 -10.73
C PHE A 232 11.50 -7.53 -9.46
N ALA A 233 11.78 -8.10 -8.28
CA ALA A 233 11.46 -7.48 -7.00
C ALA A 233 12.14 -6.12 -6.80
N ALA A 234 13.44 -6.01 -7.10
CA ALA A 234 14.15 -4.73 -7.02
C ALA A 234 13.56 -3.68 -7.97
N VAL A 235 13.30 -4.03 -9.23
CA VAL A 235 12.70 -3.10 -10.21
C VAL A 235 11.30 -2.66 -9.76
N ALA A 236 10.48 -3.57 -9.25
CA ALA A 236 9.17 -3.23 -8.71
C ALA A 236 9.27 -2.26 -7.52
N GLY A 237 10.22 -2.49 -6.61
CA GLY A 237 10.50 -1.61 -5.47
C GLY A 237 10.93 -0.21 -5.91
N ILE A 238 11.81 -0.11 -6.90
CA ILE A 238 12.23 1.18 -7.48
C ILE A 238 11.05 1.92 -8.09
N VAL A 239 10.21 1.23 -8.87
CA VAL A 239 8.99 1.83 -9.47
C VAL A 239 8.04 2.31 -8.38
N LEU A 240 7.82 1.50 -7.34
CA LEU A 240 6.93 1.85 -6.22
C LEU A 240 7.44 3.09 -5.46
N ALA A 241 8.71 3.11 -5.08
CA ALA A 241 9.27 4.22 -4.32
C ALA A 241 9.40 5.50 -5.16
N SER A 242 9.64 5.37 -6.47
CA SER A 242 9.65 6.52 -7.39
C SER A 242 8.25 7.11 -7.52
N ARG A 243 7.22 6.25 -7.61
CA ARG A 243 5.81 6.67 -7.61
C ARG A 243 5.46 7.43 -6.33
N LEU A 244 5.98 7.01 -5.19
CA LEU A 244 5.78 7.66 -3.90
C LEU A 244 6.79 8.79 -3.62
N SER A 245 7.80 9.08 -4.45
CA SER A 245 8.85 10.06 -4.10
C SER A 245 9.54 9.83 -2.75
N SER A 246 9.46 8.60 -2.22
CA SER A 246 9.91 8.22 -0.88
C SER A 246 10.03 6.69 -0.80
N ALA A 247 11.11 6.20 -0.20
CA ALA A 247 11.22 4.79 0.15
C ALA A 247 10.62 4.57 1.54
N GLN A 248 9.53 3.81 1.57
CA GLN A 248 8.91 3.40 2.82
C GLN A 248 9.41 2.01 3.21
N PRO A 249 10.01 1.86 4.40
CA PRO A 249 10.54 0.56 4.81
C PRO A 249 9.44 -0.48 5.00
N GLN A 250 8.19 -0.04 5.20
CA GLN A 250 7.01 -0.89 5.26
C GLN A 250 6.26 -1.07 3.92
N ALA A 251 6.77 -0.53 2.80
CA ALA A 251 6.12 -0.67 1.50
C ALA A 251 5.96 -2.14 1.04
N ALA A 252 5.09 -2.34 0.05
CA ALA A 252 4.85 -3.62 -0.60
C ALA A 252 4.50 -4.78 0.36
N ASP A 253 3.87 -4.46 1.49
CA ASP A 253 3.42 -5.48 2.43
C ASP A 253 2.23 -6.26 1.87
N GLY A 254 2.29 -7.59 1.91
CA GLY A 254 1.29 -8.45 1.29
C GLY A 254 1.36 -8.53 -0.24
N TYR A 255 2.24 -7.77 -0.90
CA TYR A 255 2.35 -7.78 -2.37
C TYR A 255 2.88 -9.12 -2.89
N GLU A 256 3.59 -9.91 -2.07
CA GLU A 256 3.95 -11.29 -2.38
C GLU A 256 2.73 -12.18 -2.58
N LEU A 257 1.66 -12.00 -1.80
CA LEU A 257 0.42 -12.75 -1.94
C LEU A 257 -0.35 -12.29 -3.18
N ASP A 258 -0.37 -10.98 -3.45
CA ASP A 258 -0.96 -10.41 -4.67
C ASP A 258 -0.24 -10.91 -5.93
N ALA A 259 1.09 -10.99 -5.90
CA ALA A 259 1.89 -11.50 -7.00
C ALA A 259 1.60 -12.98 -7.27
N ILE A 260 1.57 -13.81 -6.23
CA ILE A 260 1.20 -15.23 -6.36
C ILE A 260 -0.22 -15.37 -6.91
N ALA A 261 -1.17 -14.59 -6.38
CA ALA A 261 -2.55 -14.56 -6.85
C ALA A 261 -2.65 -14.19 -8.33
N ALA A 262 -1.97 -13.14 -8.77
CA ALA A 262 -1.93 -12.73 -10.17
C ALA A 262 -1.40 -13.86 -11.08
N VAL A 263 -0.35 -14.55 -10.67
CA VAL A 263 0.24 -15.67 -11.42
C VAL A 263 -0.73 -16.85 -11.52
N VAL A 264 -1.43 -17.19 -10.42
CA VAL A 264 -2.38 -18.31 -10.38
C VAL A 264 -3.68 -17.99 -11.13
N ILE A 265 -4.25 -16.80 -10.95
CA ILE A 265 -5.40 -16.31 -11.73
C ILE A 265 -5.04 -16.28 -13.22
N GLY A 266 -3.80 -15.91 -13.54
CA GLY A 266 -3.22 -15.95 -14.88
C GLY A 266 -3.05 -17.34 -15.49
N GLY A 267 -3.26 -18.41 -14.70
CA GLY A 267 -3.30 -19.80 -15.17
C GLY A 267 -1.99 -20.57 -15.04
N ALA A 268 -1.00 -20.07 -14.29
CA ALA A 268 0.16 -20.87 -13.90
C ALA A 268 -0.19 -21.83 -12.75
N SER A 269 0.46 -22.99 -12.71
CA SER A 269 0.20 -23.98 -11.64
C SER A 269 1.24 -23.89 -10.53
N LEU A 270 0.77 -23.87 -9.28
CA LEU A 270 1.62 -23.98 -8.08
C LEU A 270 2.40 -25.31 -8.01
N ALA A 271 1.97 -26.33 -8.76
CA ALA A 271 2.72 -27.59 -8.88
C ALA A 271 3.91 -27.50 -9.84
N GLY A 272 4.04 -26.39 -10.60
CA GLY A 272 5.09 -26.20 -11.61
C GLY A 272 4.73 -26.73 -12.99
N GLY A 273 5.65 -26.50 -13.93
CA GLY A 273 5.56 -26.99 -15.31
C GLY A 273 4.58 -26.23 -16.22
N THR A 274 3.79 -25.28 -15.71
CA THR A 274 2.84 -24.48 -16.49
C THR A 274 2.79 -23.02 -16.04
N GLY A 275 2.68 -22.11 -17.00
CA GLY A 275 2.60 -20.66 -16.76
C GLY A 275 3.12 -19.87 -17.94
N LYS A 276 2.66 -18.63 -18.13
CA LYS A 276 3.10 -17.72 -19.20
C LYS A 276 3.08 -16.29 -18.69
N ALA A 277 4.04 -15.46 -19.10
CA ALA A 277 4.06 -14.03 -18.77
C ALA A 277 2.76 -13.32 -19.19
N SER A 278 2.19 -13.64 -20.35
CA SER A 278 0.92 -13.05 -20.80
C SER A 278 -0.27 -13.38 -19.88
N GLY A 279 -0.30 -14.59 -19.31
CA GLY A 279 -1.31 -14.99 -18.35
C GLY A 279 -1.16 -14.21 -17.04
N THR A 280 0.09 -14.11 -16.54
CA THR A 280 0.44 -13.33 -15.36
C THR A 280 0.01 -11.86 -15.48
N LEU A 281 0.25 -11.23 -16.64
CA LEU A 281 -0.19 -9.85 -16.90
C LEU A 281 -1.71 -9.72 -16.79
N VAL A 282 -2.46 -10.63 -17.40
CA VAL A 282 -3.93 -10.65 -17.32
C VAL A 282 -4.40 -10.83 -15.87
N GLY A 283 -3.78 -11.72 -15.11
CA GLY A 283 -4.10 -11.91 -13.70
C GLY A 283 -3.82 -10.66 -12.84
N ALA A 284 -2.70 -9.98 -13.07
CA ALA A 284 -2.39 -8.72 -12.38
C ALA A 284 -3.39 -7.61 -12.75
N LEU A 285 -3.78 -7.52 -14.03
CA LEU A 285 -4.80 -6.58 -14.50
C LEU A 285 -6.18 -6.87 -13.87
N ILE A 286 -6.57 -8.14 -13.70
CA ILE A 286 -7.83 -8.49 -13.02
C ILE A 286 -7.84 -7.93 -11.59
N LEU A 287 -6.76 -8.12 -10.84
CA LEU A 287 -6.65 -7.62 -9.47
C LEU A 287 -6.65 -6.08 -9.42
N ALA A 288 -5.94 -5.42 -10.33
CA ALA A 288 -5.89 -3.96 -10.41
C ALA A 288 -7.25 -3.36 -10.79
N VAL A 289 -7.91 -3.91 -11.81
CA VAL A 289 -9.26 -3.48 -12.23
C VAL A 289 -10.26 -3.70 -11.10
N LEU A 290 -10.19 -4.83 -10.38
CA LEU A 290 -11.09 -5.11 -9.26
C LEU A 290 -10.90 -4.09 -8.13
N ARG A 291 -9.65 -3.80 -7.75
CA ARG A 291 -9.33 -2.78 -6.73
C ARG A 291 -9.82 -1.39 -7.14
N ASN A 292 -9.52 -0.97 -8.38
CA ASN A 292 -9.95 0.33 -8.89
C ASN A 292 -11.48 0.42 -8.96
N GLY A 293 -12.16 -0.61 -9.48
CA GLY A 293 -13.62 -0.66 -9.54
C GLY A 293 -14.28 -0.59 -8.17
N LEU A 294 -13.80 -1.35 -7.18
CA LEU A 294 -14.33 -1.30 -5.82
C LEU A 294 -14.10 0.08 -5.16
N ASN A 295 -12.97 0.72 -5.45
CA ASN A 295 -12.73 2.10 -4.99
C ASN A 295 -13.68 3.11 -5.63
N LEU A 296 -13.94 2.99 -6.95
CA LEU A 296 -14.90 3.87 -7.66
C LEU A 296 -16.33 3.68 -7.16
N LEU A 297 -16.67 2.47 -6.71
CA LEU A 297 -17.95 2.15 -6.07
C LEU A 297 -17.98 2.51 -4.57
N ASN A 298 -16.96 3.21 -4.07
CA ASN A 298 -16.82 3.64 -2.67
C ASN A 298 -16.93 2.48 -1.65
N VAL A 299 -16.45 1.30 -2.02
CA VAL A 299 -16.39 0.12 -1.13
C VAL A 299 -15.23 0.29 -0.16
N SER A 300 -15.45 0.10 1.14
CA SER A 300 -14.39 0.25 2.14
C SER A 300 -13.25 -0.75 1.94
N ALA A 301 -12.03 -0.34 2.29
CA ALA A 301 -10.83 -1.17 2.14
C ALA A 301 -10.94 -2.54 2.85
N PHE A 302 -11.63 -2.59 3.99
CA PHE A 302 -11.90 -3.84 4.71
C PHE A 302 -12.67 -4.86 3.87
N TRP A 303 -13.73 -4.42 3.17
CA TRP A 303 -14.50 -5.29 2.29
C TRP A 303 -13.73 -5.65 1.02
N GLN A 304 -12.88 -4.75 0.52
CA GLN A 304 -12.01 -5.05 -0.63
C GLN A 304 -11.09 -6.23 -0.33
N GLN A 305 -10.48 -6.29 0.86
CA GLN A 305 -9.63 -7.41 1.26
C GLN A 305 -10.41 -8.74 1.25
N VAL A 306 -11.64 -8.76 1.78
CA VAL A 306 -12.50 -9.96 1.76
C VAL A 306 -12.80 -10.39 0.33
N VAL A 307 -13.21 -9.46 -0.54
CA VAL A 307 -13.54 -9.76 -1.94
C VAL A 307 -12.33 -10.32 -2.69
N ILE A 308 -11.15 -9.69 -2.53
CA ILE A 308 -9.91 -10.16 -3.16
C ILE A 308 -9.55 -11.55 -2.66
N GLY A 309 -9.61 -11.80 -1.35
CA GLY A 309 -9.34 -13.12 -0.77
C GLY A 309 -10.27 -14.22 -1.32
N VAL A 310 -11.55 -13.92 -1.45
CA VAL A 310 -12.54 -14.84 -2.04
C VAL A 310 -12.23 -15.12 -3.52
N VAL A 311 -11.90 -14.09 -4.31
CA VAL A 311 -11.53 -14.25 -5.73
C VAL A 311 -10.30 -15.14 -5.88
N ILE A 312 -9.29 -14.96 -5.03
CA ILE A 312 -8.07 -15.78 -5.03
C ILE A 312 -8.40 -17.24 -4.68
N ALA A 313 -9.13 -17.46 -3.59
CA ALA A 313 -9.52 -18.80 -3.15
C ALA A 313 -10.29 -19.56 -4.25
N LEU A 314 -11.21 -18.87 -4.93
CA LEU A 314 -12.00 -19.45 -6.02
C LEU A 314 -11.15 -19.72 -7.26
N ALA A 315 -10.19 -18.85 -7.60
CA ALA A 315 -9.25 -19.10 -8.70
C ALA A 315 -8.39 -20.36 -8.44
N VAL A 316 -7.89 -20.52 -7.21
CA VAL A 316 -7.11 -21.71 -6.79
C VAL A 316 -7.97 -22.98 -6.76
N LEU A 317 -9.22 -22.88 -6.28
CA LEU A 317 -10.15 -23.99 -6.26
C LEU A 317 -10.46 -24.47 -7.68
N LEU A 318 -10.73 -23.54 -8.60
CA LEU A 318 -10.96 -23.84 -10.01
C LEU A 318 -9.73 -24.51 -10.65
N ASP A 319 -8.51 -24.06 -10.35
CA ASP A 319 -7.29 -24.74 -10.81
C ASP A 319 -7.20 -26.18 -10.29
N THR A 320 -7.51 -26.40 -9.02
CA THR A 320 -7.47 -27.74 -8.39
C THR A 320 -8.50 -28.69 -9.00
N VAL A 321 -9.73 -28.22 -9.24
CA VAL A 321 -10.79 -29.03 -9.88
C VAL A 321 -10.44 -29.34 -11.33
N ARG A 322 -9.91 -28.36 -12.09
CA ARG A 322 -9.45 -28.56 -13.48
C ARG A 322 -8.40 -29.66 -13.57
N ARG A 323 -7.46 -29.70 -12.62
CA ARG A 323 -6.43 -30.74 -12.55
C ARG A 323 -7.02 -32.12 -12.29
N LYS A 324 -7.93 -32.25 -11.33
CA LYS A 324 -8.57 -33.54 -11.00
C LYS A 324 -9.38 -34.09 -12.18
N ALA A 325 -10.06 -33.22 -12.94
CA ALA A 325 -10.80 -33.62 -14.14
C ALA A 325 -9.89 -34.01 -15.32
N GLY A 326 -8.70 -33.41 -15.44
CA GLY A 326 -7.70 -33.75 -16.46
C GLY A 326 -6.84 -34.99 -16.15
N ALA A 327 -6.86 -35.47 -14.91
CA ALA A 327 -6.11 -36.66 -14.46
C ALA A 327 -6.88 -37.98 -14.62
N THR A 328 -8.12 -37.95 -15.14
CA THR A 328 -8.88 -39.16 -15.46
C THR A 328 -8.29 -39.82 -16.72
N PRO A 329 -7.96 -41.13 -16.71
CA PRO A 329 -7.42 -41.81 -17.90
C PRO A 329 -8.42 -41.71 -19.05
N VAL A 330 -7.92 -41.33 -20.23
CA VAL A 330 -8.71 -41.28 -21.46
C VAL A 330 -9.14 -42.69 -21.84
N THR A 331 -10.37 -43.07 -21.50
CA THR A 331 -11.14 -44.02 -22.30
C THR A 331 -12.02 -43.24 -23.27
N SER A 332 -11.81 -43.57 -24.55
CA SER A 332 -12.51 -43.15 -25.77
C SER A 332 -13.85 -42.38 -25.64
N GLY A 333 -13.96 -41.27 -26.37
CA GLY A 333 -15.25 -40.84 -26.94
C GLY A 333 -15.62 -39.37 -26.72
N GLY A 334 -15.45 -38.57 -27.79
CA GLY A 334 -16.10 -37.28 -28.09
C GLY A 334 -16.85 -36.53 -26.97
N GLY A 335 -16.18 -35.56 -26.33
CA GLY A 335 -16.85 -34.62 -25.42
C GLY A 335 -16.01 -33.47 -24.87
N GLY A 336 -14.85 -33.17 -25.47
CA GLY A 336 -13.77 -32.39 -24.84
C GLY A 336 -13.98 -30.87 -24.64
N ASN A 337 -15.14 -30.30 -24.96
CA ASN A 337 -15.35 -28.84 -24.92
C ASN A 337 -16.21 -28.31 -23.77
N LYS A 338 -17.00 -29.15 -23.08
CA LYS A 338 -17.95 -28.66 -22.06
C LYS A 338 -17.29 -28.34 -20.70
N GLY A 339 -16.29 -29.13 -20.29
CA GLY A 339 -15.61 -28.95 -18.99
C GLY A 339 -14.73 -27.68 -18.90
N LYS A 340 -14.11 -27.27 -20.01
CA LYS A 340 -13.32 -26.02 -20.09
C LYS A 340 -14.19 -24.76 -20.14
N GLN A 341 -15.37 -24.87 -20.76
CA GLN A 341 -16.33 -23.78 -20.86
C GLN A 341 -17.00 -23.49 -19.50
N ALA A 342 -17.44 -24.52 -18.76
CA ALA A 342 -18.04 -24.37 -17.43
C ALA A 342 -17.13 -23.66 -16.42
N ALA A 343 -15.81 -23.92 -16.47
CA ALA A 343 -14.82 -23.27 -15.60
C ALA A 343 -14.54 -21.81 -15.96
N THR A 344 -14.64 -21.45 -17.23
CA THR A 344 -14.50 -20.07 -17.72
C THR A 344 -15.68 -19.19 -17.29
N TYR A 345 -16.89 -19.77 -17.29
CA TYR A 345 -18.08 -19.12 -16.74
C TYR A 345 -18.03 -19.00 -15.21
N GLY A 346 -17.35 -19.91 -14.50
CA GLY A 346 -17.18 -19.85 -13.04
C GLY A 346 -16.40 -18.63 -12.57
N LEU A 347 -15.23 -18.31 -13.17
CA LEU A 347 -14.43 -17.15 -12.78
C LEU A 347 -15.11 -15.83 -13.15
N ALA A 348 -15.72 -15.76 -14.34
CA ALA A 348 -16.49 -14.60 -14.78
C ALA A 348 -17.76 -14.37 -13.91
N ALA A 349 -18.46 -15.44 -13.52
CA ALA A 349 -19.63 -15.36 -12.64
C ALA A 349 -19.23 -14.93 -11.22
N VAL A 350 -18.09 -15.39 -10.69
CA VAL A 350 -17.59 -15.00 -9.36
C VAL A 350 -17.26 -13.51 -9.29
N VAL A 351 -16.58 -12.99 -10.31
CA VAL A 351 -16.25 -11.57 -10.39
C VAL A 351 -17.51 -10.71 -10.55
N THR A 352 -18.48 -11.18 -11.33
CA THR A 352 -19.77 -10.51 -11.50
C THR A 352 -20.60 -10.54 -10.21
N VAL A 353 -20.64 -11.66 -9.49
CA VAL A 353 -21.38 -11.81 -8.22
C VAL A 353 -20.73 -10.99 -7.10
N ALA A 354 -19.40 -10.87 -7.06
CA ALA A 354 -18.73 -10.01 -6.09
C ALA A 354 -19.07 -8.52 -6.31
N ILE A 355 -19.15 -8.09 -7.56
CA ILE A 355 -19.52 -6.72 -7.94
C ILE A 355 -21.02 -6.46 -7.74
N VAL A 356 -21.89 -7.38 -8.17
CA VAL A 356 -23.34 -7.27 -7.98
C VAL A 356 -23.69 -7.34 -6.49
N GLY A 357 -23.02 -8.19 -5.71
CA GLY A 357 -23.17 -8.25 -4.25
C GLY A 357 -22.78 -6.93 -3.58
N ALA A 358 -21.62 -6.36 -3.93
CA ALA A 358 -21.17 -5.06 -3.39
C ALA A 358 -22.14 -3.91 -3.75
N THR A 359 -22.67 -3.90 -4.98
CA THR A 359 -23.63 -2.87 -5.44
C THR A 359 -25.04 -3.06 -4.88
N SER A 360 -25.49 -4.29 -4.62
CA SER A 360 -26.83 -4.59 -4.09
C SER A 360 -27.02 -4.12 -2.64
N PHE A 361 -25.93 -4.03 -1.86
CA PHE A 361 -25.95 -3.52 -0.48
C PHE A 361 -25.75 -2.00 -0.37
N LEU A 362 -25.44 -1.31 -1.48
CA LEU A 362 -25.02 0.11 -1.46
C LEU A 362 -25.90 1.06 -2.30
N HIS A 363 -26.89 0.56 -3.04
CA HIS A 363 -27.84 1.42 -3.74
C HIS A 363 -28.85 2.06 -2.79
N ASN A 364 -28.43 3.13 -2.10
CA ASN A 364 -29.32 4.26 -1.90
C ASN A 364 -29.17 5.12 -3.16
N GLY A 365 -30.07 4.92 -4.12
CA GLY A 365 -30.06 5.62 -5.39
C GLY A 365 -29.91 7.12 -5.18
N SER A 366 -28.85 7.70 -5.74
CA SER A 366 -28.74 9.14 -5.90
C SER A 366 -28.79 9.41 -7.40
N SER A 367 -29.96 9.87 -7.81
CA SER A 367 -30.17 10.61 -9.05
C SER A 367 -29.03 11.59 -9.31
N ALA A 368 -28.62 11.73 -10.56
CA ALA A 368 -27.73 12.78 -11.03
C ALA A 368 -28.18 14.14 -10.47
N SER A 369 -27.51 14.60 -9.42
CA SER A 369 -27.68 15.95 -8.88
C SER A 369 -26.42 16.75 -9.13
N ALA A 370 -26.59 18.05 -9.38
CA ALA A 370 -25.54 19.03 -9.66
C ALA A 370 -24.70 19.41 -8.42
N ASN A 371 -24.59 18.50 -7.45
CA ASN A 371 -23.86 18.75 -6.20
C ASN A 371 -22.34 18.63 -6.44
N PRO A 372 -21.53 19.54 -5.89
CA PRO A 372 -20.08 19.44 -5.96
C PRO A 372 -19.59 18.13 -5.33
N LYS A 373 -18.68 17.43 -6.01
CA LYS A 373 -18.10 16.15 -5.59
C LYS A 373 -16.72 16.38 -4.98
N VAL A 374 -16.54 15.95 -3.74
CA VAL A 374 -15.27 16.11 -3.00
C VAL A 374 -14.78 14.76 -2.51
N GLY A 375 -13.49 14.48 -2.73
CA GLY A 375 -12.84 13.28 -2.22
C GLY A 375 -12.08 13.58 -0.94
N LEU A 376 -12.23 12.77 0.10
CA LEU A 376 -11.44 12.82 1.34
C LEU A 376 -10.65 11.51 1.49
N SER A 377 -9.33 11.56 1.39
CA SER A 377 -8.46 10.42 1.72
C SER A 377 -7.82 10.63 3.08
N LEU A 378 -8.14 9.74 4.03
CA LEU A 378 -7.57 9.73 5.37
C LEU A 378 -6.47 8.69 5.50
N SER A 379 -5.43 9.00 6.27
CA SER A 379 -4.31 8.07 6.50
C SER A 379 -4.75 6.75 7.14
N THR A 380 -5.67 6.81 8.11
CA THR A 380 -6.27 5.63 8.74
C THR A 380 -7.62 5.95 9.38
N LEU A 381 -8.54 4.98 9.42
CA LEU A 381 -9.74 5.03 10.28
C LEU A 381 -9.63 4.17 11.54
N ASN A 382 -8.49 3.53 11.79
CA ASN A 382 -8.25 2.74 13.01
C ASN A 382 -7.94 3.61 14.25
N ASN A 383 -7.75 4.92 14.05
CA ASN A 383 -7.51 5.88 15.14
C ASN A 383 -8.77 6.77 15.35
N PRO A 384 -9.29 6.88 16.59
CA PRO A 384 -10.46 7.69 16.91
C PRO A 384 -10.37 9.17 16.50
N PHE A 385 -9.16 9.74 16.46
CA PHE A 385 -8.93 11.12 16.01
C PHE A 385 -9.43 11.33 14.56
N PHE A 386 -9.06 10.44 13.64
CA PHE A 386 -9.47 10.55 12.24
C PHE A 386 -10.94 10.17 12.02
N VAL A 387 -11.53 9.37 12.91
CA VAL A 387 -12.99 9.19 12.95
C VAL A 387 -13.70 10.51 13.27
N GLY A 388 -13.14 11.33 14.16
CA GLY A 388 -13.61 12.69 14.43
C GLY A 388 -13.51 13.61 13.22
N VAL A 389 -12.36 13.60 12.52
CA VAL A 389 -12.15 14.36 11.27
C VAL A 389 -13.18 13.98 10.21
N ARG A 390 -13.38 12.68 9.98
CA ARG A 390 -14.41 12.17 9.05
C ARG A 390 -15.80 12.66 9.45
N SER A 391 -16.17 12.55 10.72
CA SER A 391 -17.50 12.94 11.21
C SER A 391 -17.77 14.44 11.00
N GLY A 392 -16.77 15.28 11.29
CA GLY A 392 -16.85 16.72 11.04
C GLY A 392 -16.98 17.07 9.55
N ALA A 393 -16.20 16.39 8.70
CA ALA A 393 -16.27 16.56 7.25
C ALA A 393 -17.64 16.13 6.70
N GLN A 394 -18.16 14.98 7.12
CA GLN A 394 -19.47 14.47 6.68
C GLN A 394 -20.63 15.38 7.11
N ALA A 395 -20.57 15.91 8.35
CA ALA A 395 -21.57 16.85 8.84
C ALA A 395 -21.59 18.15 8.02
N GLU A 396 -20.42 18.71 7.71
CA GLU A 396 -20.32 19.94 6.90
C GLU A 396 -20.71 19.68 5.44
N ALA A 397 -20.30 18.55 4.86
CA ALA A 397 -20.67 18.18 3.50
C ALA A 397 -22.20 18.07 3.34
N LYS A 398 -22.88 17.41 4.29
CA LYS A 398 -24.34 17.33 4.32
C LYS A 398 -25.00 18.71 4.43
N LYS A 399 -24.43 19.61 5.24
CA LYS A 399 -24.92 20.98 5.42
C LYS A 399 -24.74 21.82 4.16
N LEU A 400 -23.64 21.64 3.43
CA LEU A 400 -23.30 22.40 2.22
C LEU A 400 -23.82 21.78 0.92
N GLY A 401 -24.43 20.60 0.98
CA GLY A 401 -24.89 19.88 -0.22
C GLY A 401 -23.74 19.34 -1.08
N VAL A 402 -22.62 18.96 -0.45
CA VAL A 402 -21.46 18.34 -1.11
C VAL A 402 -21.59 16.83 -1.09
N ASP A 403 -21.33 16.20 -2.23
CA ASP A 403 -21.17 14.74 -2.30
C ASP A 403 -19.75 14.36 -1.88
N LEU A 404 -19.60 13.91 -0.62
CA LEU A 404 -18.31 13.61 -0.01
C LEU A 404 -18.01 12.11 -0.06
N THR A 405 -17.02 11.73 -0.85
CA THR A 405 -16.46 10.36 -0.88
C THR A 405 -15.30 10.26 0.11
N VAL A 406 -15.39 9.37 1.10
CA VAL A 406 -14.32 9.18 2.11
C VAL A 406 -13.63 7.84 1.92
N THR A 407 -12.30 7.86 1.83
CA THR A 407 -11.46 6.67 1.69
C THR A 407 -10.48 6.54 2.85
N ASP A 408 -10.13 5.29 3.17
CA ASP A 408 -9.19 4.91 4.24
C ASP A 408 -7.94 4.28 3.62
N ALA A 409 -6.78 4.90 3.81
CA ALA A 409 -5.51 4.41 3.30
C ALA A 409 -4.88 3.30 4.15
N GLN A 410 -5.42 3.01 5.34
CA GLN A 410 -4.93 1.95 6.24
C GLN A 410 -3.42 2.06 6.58
N ASN A 411 -2.89 3.28 6.62
CA ASN A 411 -1.47 3.61 6.75
C ASN A 411 -0.58 3.05 5.62
N ASP A 412 -1.16 2.68 4.47
CA ASP A 412 -0.45 2.31 3.24
C ASP A 412 -0.44 3.49 2.26
N ALA A 413 0.74 4.05 2.01
CA ALA A 413 0.85 5.19 1.11
C ALA A 413 0.65 4.85 -0.37
N SER A 414 0.91 3.60 -0.78
CA SER A 414 0.61 3.12 -2.12
C SER A 414 -0.90 3.08 -2.35
N GLN A 415 -1.65 2.65 -1.33
CA GLN A 415 -3.11 2.68 -1.31
C GLN A 415 -3.63 4.12 -1.34
N GLN A 416 -3.07 5.02 -0.54
CA GLN A 416 -3.43 6.44 -0.60
C GLN A 416 -3.16 7.05 -1.97
N ALA A 417 -2.00 6.77 -2.57
CA ALA A 417 -1.66 7.24 -3.92
C ALA A 417 -2.66 6.71 -4.96
N ASN A 418 -3.15 5.47 -4.82
CA ASN A 418 -4.23 4.94 -5.67
C ASN A 418 -5.54 5.73 -5.47
N GLN A 419 -5.91 6.04 -4.24
CA GLN A 419 -7.14 6.79 -3.91
C GLN A 419 -7.12 8.20 -4.50
N LEU A 420 -6.02 8.94 -4.30
CA LEU A 420 -5.85 10.29 -4.84
C LEU A 420 -5.84 10.30 -6.37
N GLN A 421 -5.23 9.29 -6.98
CA GLN A 421 -5.26 9.15 -8.44
C GLN A 421 -6.67 8.83 -8.95
N ASN A 422 -7.43 7.96 -8.27
CA ASN A 422 -8.84 7.70 -8.62
C ASN A 422 -9.68 8.98 -8.54
N PHE A 423 -9.52 9.77 -7.47
CA PHE A 423 -10.19 11.06 -7.31
C PHE A 423 -9.87 12.03 -8.44
N THR A 424 -8.61 12.07 -8.86
CA THR A 424 -8.16 12.90 -9.99
C THR A 424 -8.77 12.41 -11.30
N SER A 425 -8.72 11.10 -11.57
CA SER A 425 -9.27 10.50 -12.79
C SER A 425 -10.80 10.59 -12.90
N SER A 426 -11.51 10.59 -11.76
CA SER A 426 -12.97 10.82 -11.71
C SER A 426 -13.36 12.29 -11.79
N SER A 427 -12.41 13.21 -12.02
CA SER A 427 -12.65 14.65 -12.16
C SER A 427 -13.49 15.23 -11.01
N LEU A 428 -13.14 14.89 -9.77
CA LEU A 428 -13.76 15.50 -8.59
C LEU A 428 -13.50 17.02 -8.57
N ASP A 429 -14.41 17.78 -7.97
CA ASP A 429 -14.32 19.24 -7.91
C ASP A 429 -13.24 19.72 -6.91
N ALA A 430 -12.92 18.90 -5.90
CA ALA A 430 -11.81 19.14 -4.98
C ALA A 430 -11.37 17.84 -4.28
N ILE A 431 -10.12 17.84 -3.78
CA ILE A 431 -9.55 16.73 -3.00
C ILE A 431 -9.11 17.24 -1.63
N ILE A 432 -9.44 16.47 -0.59
CA ILE A 432 -8.93 16.64 0.76
C ILE A 432 -8.04 15.45 1.08
N VAL A 433 -6.83 15.71 1.57
CA VAL A 433 -5.85 14.66 1.89
C VAL A 433 -5.29 14.85 3.30
N ASN A 434 -5.40 13.79 4.11
CA ASN A 434 -4.55 13.61 5.28
C ASN A 434 -3.45 12.59 4.91
N PRO A 435 -2.24 13.05 4.58
CA PRO A 435 -1.22 12.17 4.05
C PRO A 435 -0.75 11.11 5.07
N VAL A 436 -0.62 9.87 4.62
CA VAL A 436 0.05 8.78 5.34
C VAL A 436 1.51 9.17 5.62
N ASP A 437 2.18 9.73 4.62
CA ASP A 437 3.53 10.28 4.68
C ASP A 437 3.60 11.56 3.85
N SER A 438 4.28 12.60 4.35
CA SER A 438 4.27 13.93 3.73
C SER A 438 4.95 13.96 2.36
N ASP A 439 5.99 13.15 2.14
CA ASP A 439 6.68 13.06 0.85
C ASP A 439 5.93 12.12 -0.11
N ALA A 440 5.35 11.04 0.42
CA ALA A 440 4.60 10.04 -0.33
C ALA A 440 3.42 10.57 -1.15
N ALA A 441 2.73 11.57 -0.62
CA ALA A 441 1.58 12.17 -1.27
C ALA A 441 1.95 13.18 -2.37
N SER A 442 3.22 13.59 -2.46
CA SER A 442 3.65 14.71 -3.31
C SER A 442 3.29 14.54 -4.78
N ASN A 443 3.60 13.39 -5.38
CA ASN A 443 3.32 13.12 -6.79
C ASN A 443 1.82 13.06 -7.09
N SER A 444 1.02 12.50 -6.16
CA SER A 444 -0.44 12.48 -6.30
C SER A 444 -1.05 13.88 -6.23
N VAL A 445 -0.53 14.75 -5.36
CA VAL A 445 -0.97 16.16 -5.28
C VAL A 445 -0.57 16.94 -6.54
N LYS A 446 0.65 16.75 -7.06
CA LYS A 446 1.07 17.34 -8.34
C LYS A 446 0.19 16.89 -9.51
N ALA A 447 -0.25 15.62 -9.51
CA ALA A 447 -1.16 15.11 -10.54
C ALA A 447 -2.54 15.80 -10.48
N ALA A 448 -3.08 16.02 -9.27
CA ALA A 448 -4.33 16.75 -9.07
C ALA A 448 -4.20 18.23 -9.49
N ASP A 449 -3.10 18.89 -9.12
CA ASP A 449 -2.79 20.28 -9.52
C ASP A 449 -2.69 20.42 -11.05
N LYS A 450 -2.02 19.47 -11.73
CA LYS A 450 -1.96 19.42 -13.20
C LYS A 450 -3.36 19.23 -13.82
N ALA A 451 -4.25 18.50 -13.17
CA ALA A 451 -5.65 18.35 -13.55
C ALA A 451 -6.52 19.57 -13.16
N LYS A 452 -5.93 20.59 -12.53
CA LYS A 452 -6.60 21.80 -12.00
C LYS A 452 -7.67 21.50 -10.95
N ILE A 453 -7.46 20.43 -10.18
CA ILE A 453 -8.32 20.05 -9.06
C ILE A 453 -7.69 20.61 -7.78
N PRO A 454 -8.36 21.50 -7.04
CA PRO A 454 -7.81 22.06 -5.81
C PRO A 454 -7.64 20.99 -4.74
N VAL A 455 -6.53 21.09 -4.00
CA VAL A 455 -6.13 20.15 -2.96
C VAL A 455 -6.03 20.84 -1.61
N ILE A 456 -6.77 20.33 -0.63
CA ILE A 456 -6.72 20.76 0.77
C ILE A 456 -6.01 19.68 1.59
N ALA A 457 -4.86 20.01 2.16
CA ALA A 457 -4.22 19.16 3.15
C ALA A 457 -4.91 19.34 4.51
N VAL A 458 -5.18 18.26 5.23
CA VAL A 458 -5.79 18.29 6.57
C VAL A 458 -4.96 17.49 7.57
N ASP A 459 -4.76 18.07 8.75
CA ASP A 459 -3.96 17.58 9.89
C ASP A 459 -2.44 17.42 9.60
N ARG A 460 -2.07 16.88 8.44
CA ARG A 460 -0.67 16.71 7.99
C ARG A 460 -0.47 17.43 6.66
N GLY A 461 0.68 18.07 6.51
CA GLY A 461 1.11 18.73 5.28
C GLY A 461 1.74 17.76 4.28
N VAL A 462 1.79 18.19 3.03
CA VAL A 462 2.44 17.49 1.92
C VAL A 462 3.73 18.24 1.57
N ASN A 463 4.84 17.51 1.47
CA ASN A 463 6.14 18.06 1.08
C ASN A 463 6.26 18.08 -0.45
N LYS A 464 7.10 18.96 -1.00
CA LYS A 464 7.46 19.01 -2.44
C LYS A 464 6.28 19.18 -3.42
N ALA A 465 5.10 19.53 -2.94
CA ALA A 465 3.92 19.85 -3.75
C ALA A 465 3.16 21.01 -3.10
N ALA A 466 2.60 21.89 -3.92
CA ALA A 466 1.73 22.96 -3.43
C ALA A 466 0.33 22.39 -3.16
N VAL A 467 -0.30 22.89 -2.11
CA VAL A 467 -1.72 22.67 -1.79
C VAL A 467 -2.39 24.02 -1.65
N ASP A 468 -3.68 24.11 -1.97
CA ASP A 468 -4.45 25.36 -1.88
C ASP A 468 -4.60 25.82 -0.44
N ALA A 469 -4.75 24.88 0.50
CA ALA A 469 -4.71 25.16 1.93
C ALA A 469 -4.20 23.96 2.74
N LEU A 470 -3.54 24.25 3.86
CA LEU A 470 -3.29 23.31 4.94
C LEU A 470 -4.14 23.66 6.15
N VAL A 471 -5.07 22.78 6.52
CA VAL A 471 -5.89 22.89 7.72
C VAL A 471 -5.33 21.96 8.78
N ALA A 472 -4.56 22.48 9.72
CA ALA A 472 -3.89 21.67 10.74
C ALA A 472 -3.97 22.31 12.11
N SER A 473 -3.86 21.50 13.16
CA SER A 473 -3.67 22.04 14.51
C SER A 473 -2.34 22.77 14.61
N ASP A 474 -2.23 23.76 15.50
CA ASP A 474 -0.93 24.40 15.77
C ASP A 474 -0.01 23.46 16.57
N ASN A 475 0.58 22.49 15.88
CA ASN A 475 1.35 21.39 16.47
C ASN A 475 2.60 21.88 17.22
N ILE A 476 3.24 22.96 16.76
CA ILE A 476 4.41 23.53 17.44
C ILE A 476 3.97 24.13 18.78
N ALA A 477 2.95 25.00 18.77
CA ALA A 477 2.41 25.60 19.98
C ALA A 477 1.87 24.53 20.95
N GLY A 478 1.19 23.50 20.42
CA GLY A 478 0.74 22.37 21.21
C GLY A 478 1.89 21.56 21.81
N GLY A 479 2.97 21.34 21.07
CA GLY A 479 4.15 20.66 21.58
C GLY A 479 4.80 21.46 22.71
N GLU A 480 4.91 22.78 22.55
CA GLU A 480 5.42 23.66 23.60
C GLU A 480 4.54 23.61 24.86
N GLN A 481 3.21 23.59 24.69
CA GLN A 481 2.27 23.41 25.79
C GLN A 481 2.46 22.07 26.50
N ALA A 482 2.59 20.96 25.77
CA ALA A 482 2.82 19.63 26.37
C ALA A 482 4.13 19.58 27.18
N ALA A 483 5.22 20.10 26.61
CA ALA A 483 6.52 20.16 27.28
C ALA A 483 6.49 21.04 28.53
N ARG A 484 5.81 22.19 28.45
CA ARG A 484 5.61 23.07 29.60
C ARG A 484 4.79 22.37 30.70
N THR A 485 3.68 21.73 30.33
CA THR A 485 2.78 21.05 31.28
C THR A 485 3.49 19.94 32.05
N ILE A 486 4.31 19.10 31.39
CA ILE A 486 5.08 18.07 32.10
C ILE A 486 6.18 18.69 32.98
N ALA A 487 6.87 19.73 32.49
CA ALA A 487 7.97 20.35 33.22
C ALA A 487 7.48 21.05 34.49
N GLU A 488 6.37 21.80 34.42
CA GLU A 488 5.72 22.44 35.56
C GLU A 488 5.25 21.39 36.57
N LYS A 489 4.66 20.29 36.11
CA LYS A 489 4.24 19.18 36.99
C LYS A 489 5.40 18.54 37.75
N LEU A 490 6.59 18.52 37.15
CA LEU A 490 7.83 18.02 37.77
C LEU A 490 8.58 19.08 38.58
N GLY A 491 8.05 20.31 38.69
CA GLY A 491 8.73 21.40 39.39
C GLY A 491 10.01 21.89 38.69
N GLY A 492 10.06 21.77 37.35
CA GLY A 492 11.15 22.26 36.50
C GLY A 492 12.41 21.39 36.46
N LYS A 493 12.40 20.21 37.10
CA LYS A 493 13.55 19.27 37.11
C LYS A 493 13.12 17.81 37.08
N GLY A 494 13.90 16.95 36.43
CA GLY A 494 13.67 15.50 36.42
C GLY A 494 14.03 14.83 35.09
N LYS A 495 13.93 13.50 35.07
CA LYS A 495 14.21 12.70 33.87
C LYS A 495 12.90 12.33 33.16
N ILE A 496 12.83 12.60 31.85
CA ILE A 496 11.66 12.26 31.04
C ILE A 496 12.03 11.43 29.82
N VAL A 497 11.06 10.69 29.30
CA VAL A 497 11.15 10.07 27.97
C VAL A 497 10.10 10.67 27.03
N ILE A 498 10.39 10.64 25.73
CA ILE A 498 9.49 11.15 24.69
C ILE A 498 9.12 10.02 23.72
N LEU A 499 7.83 9.73 23.61
CA LEU A 499 7.30 8.86 22.57
C LEU A 499 6.94 9.71 21.35
N GLN A 500 7.72 9.54 20.28
CA GLN A 500 7.57 10.30 19.04
C GLN A 500 6.48 9.68 18.16
N GLY A 501 5.87 10.51 17.32
CA GLY A 501 4.84 10.10 16.37
C GLY A 501 5.36 9.29 15.19
N GLN A 502 4.47 9.03 14.23
CA GLN A 502 4.82 8.39 12.96
C GLN A 502 5.80 9.26 12.17
N ALA A 503 6.97 8.71 11.91
CA ALA A 503 7.99 9.39 11.14
C ALA A 503 7.53 9.66 9.70
N GLY A 504 8.06 10.73 9.10
CA GLY A 504 7.64 11.19 7.78
C GLY A 504 6.43 12.13 7.77
N THR A 505 5.65 12.19 8.86
CA THR A 505 4.50 13.11 8.99
C THR A 505 4.90 14.51 9.47
N SER A 506 4.25 15.56 8.97
CA SER A 506 4.49 16.93 9.45
C SER A 506 4.11 17.10 10.93
N ALA A 507 3.00 16.51 11.36
CA ALA A 507 2.53 16.57 12.75
C ALA A 507 3.58 16.02 13.74
N ALA A 508 4.22 14.88 13.42
CA ALA A 508 5.28 14.34 14.28
C ALA A 508 6.50 15.29 14.36
N ARG A 509 6.92 15.87 13.23
CA ARG A 509 8.05 16.83 13.18
C ARG A 509 7.75 18.10 13.99
N GLU A 510 6.57 18.68 13.78
CA GLU A 510 6.15 19.93 14.41
C GLU A 510 5.95 19.76 15.93
N ARG A 511 5.32 18.66 16.37
CA ARG A 511 5.16 18.36 17.81
C ARG A 511 6.53 18.13 18.46
N ALA A 512 7.43 17.38 17.83
CA ALA A 512 8.77 17.17 18.33
C ALA A 512 9.57 18.49 18.44
N GLN A 513 9.45 19.37 17.45
CA GLN A 513 10.02 20.72 17.50
C GLN A 513 9.43 21.52 18.66
N GLY A 514 8.12 21.47 18.85
CA GLY A 514 7.44 22.12 19.97
C GLY A 514 7.90 21.59 21.33
N PHE A 515 8.06 20.28 21.48
CA PHE A 515 8.61 19.68 22.70
C PHE A 515 10.01 20.23 23.00
N ALA A 516 10.88 20.23 21.98
CA ALA A 516 12.24 20.74 22.12
C ALA A 516 12.25 22.23 22.47
N ASN A 517 11.39 23.05 21.86
CA ASN A 517 11.27 24.47 22.17
C ASN A 517 10.78 24.71 23.61
N GLY A 518 9.70 24.04 24.03
CA GLY A 518 9.13 24.22 25.36
C GLY A 518 10.09 23.82 26.48
N LEU A 519 10.89 22.77 26.25
CA LEU A 519 11.89 22.31 27.23
C LEU A 519 13.09 23.24 27.38
N LYS A 520 13.38 24.16 26.43
CA LYS A 520 14.48 25.14 26.58
C LYS A 520 14.31 26.04 27.80
N ALA A 521 13.07 26.30 28.21
CA ALA A 521 12.76 27.08 29.42
C ALA A 521 13.02 26.32 30.74
N TYR A 522 13.28 25.00 30.67
CA TYR A 522 13.41 24.12 31.83
C TYR A 522 14.69 23.29 31.77
N PRO A 523 15.88 23.90 31.95
CA PRO A 523 17.17 23.22 31.84
C PRO A 523 17.37 22.08 32.87
N GLY A 524 16.56 22.04 33.92
CA GLY A 524 16.54 20.94 34.90
C GLY A 524 15.85 19.67 34.40
N ILE A 525 15.07 19.74 33.32
CA ILE A 525 14.42 18.59 32.69
C ILE A 525 15.39 17.93 31.71
N LYS A 526 15.65 16.64 31.89
CA LYS A 526 16.55 15.85 31.06
C LYS A 526 15.75 14.81 30.28
N VAL A 527 15.77 14.90 28.95
CA VAL A 527 15.25 13.84 28.07
C VAL A 527 16.27 12.71 28.05
N VAL A 528 15.96 11.59 28.69
CA VAL A 528 16.88 10.44 28.78
C VAL A 528 16.77 9.49 27.59
N ALA A 529 15.60 9.47 26.93
CA ALA A 529 15.39 8.75 25.68
C ALA A 529 14.23 9.35 24.89
N GLN A 530 14.29 9.20 23.57
CA GLN A 530 13.20 9.50 22.65
C GLN A 530 13.13 8.42 21.59
N GLN A 531 11.94 7.87 21.34
CA GLN A 531 11.75 6.79 20.35
C GLN A 531 10.39 6.91 19.65
N PRO A 532 10.30 6.60 18.34
CA PRO A 532 9.03 6.58 17.63
C PRO A 532 8.15 5.40 18.08
N ALA A 533 6.86 5.68 18.26
CA ALA A 533 5.82 4.70 18.51
C ALA A 533 4.64 4.85 17.52
N ASP A 534 4.86 5.54 16.41
CA ASP A 534 4.02 5.58 15.20
C ASP A 534 2.54 5.95 15.39
N PHE A 535 2.23 6.74 16.42
CA PHE A 535 0.85 7.07 16.81
C PHE A 535 -0.01 5.84 17.13
N ASP A 536 0.62 4.70 17.45
CA ASP A 536 -0.03 3.41 17.69
C ASP A 536 0.04 3.02 19.17
N ARG A 537 -1.10 2.56 19.69
CA ARG A 537 -1.26 2.20 21.11
C ARG A 537 -0.40 1.00 21.53
N THR A 538 -0.28 0.00 20.66
CA THR A 538 0.50 -1.23 20.95
C THR A 538 1.99 -0.91 20.91
N LYS A 539 2.45 -0.19 19.90
CA LYS A 539 3.84 0.28 19.85
C LYS A 539 4.18 1.21 21.00
N GLY A 540 3.25 2.07 21.43
CA GLY A 540 3.41 2.90 22.62
C GLY A 540 3.66 2.07 23.89
N LEU A 541 2.97 0.94 24.05
CA LEU A 541 3.19 -0.02 25.14
C LEU A 541 4.58 -0.68 25.03
N ASP A 542 4.95 -1.19 23.86
CA ASP A 542 6.21 -1.90 23.65
C ASP A 542 7.42 -0.98 23.86
N VAL A 543 7.40 0.20 23.24
CA VAL A 543 8.45 1.21 23.37
C VAL A 543 8.58 1.67 24.82
N MET A 544 7.47 1.99 25.48
CA MET A 544 7.52 2.43 26.88
C MET A 544 8.02 1.31 27.80
N SER A 545 7.66 0.05 27.54
CA SER A 545 8.15 -1.10 28.31
C SER A 545 9.67 -1.25 28.21
N ASN A 546 10.23 -1.11 27.00
CA ASN A 546 11.67 -1.14 26.76
C ASN A 546 12.39 0.05 27.41
N LEU A 547 11.83 1.26 27.27
CA LEU A 547 12.39 2.46 27.88
C LEU A 547 12.36 2.42 29.41
N LEU A 548 11.32 1.83 30.02
CA LEU A 548 11.24 1.66 31.46
C LEU A 548 12.27 0.65 31.99
N GLN A 549 12.62 -0.37 31.21
CA GLN A 549 13.70 -1.30 31.53
C GLN A 549 15.07 -0.62 31.44
N ALA A 550 15.30 0.20 30.41
CA ALA A 550 16.56 0.93 30.22
C ALA A 550 16.72 2.13 31.17
N HIS A 551 15.61 2.77 31.56
CA HIS A 551 15.55 3.98 32.38
C HIS A 551 14.51 3.83 33.50
N PRO A 552 14.75 2.96 34.50
CA PRO A 552 13.79 2.70 35.58
C PRO A 552 13.53 3.92 36.48
N ASP A 553 14.38 4.94 36.39
CA ASP A 553 14.33 6.21 37.12
C ASP A 553 13.62 7.34 36.34
N VAL A 554 12.91 7.02 35.26
CA VAL A 554 12.07 7.97 34.54
C VAL A 554 10.97 8.54 35.45
N GLN A 555 10.78 9.86 35.37
CA GLN A 555 9.85 10.63 36.22
C GLN A 555 8.72 11.26 35.43
N GLY A 556 8.78 11.28 34.09
CA GLY A 556 7.68 11.78 33.26
C GLY A 556 7.74 11.25 31.83
N VAL A 557 6.58 11.26 31.16
CA VAL A 557 6.46 10.84 29.76
C VAL A 557 5.73 11.92 28.98
N ILE A 558 6.30 12.33 27.85
CA ILE A 558 5.56 13.05 26.80
C ILE A 558 5.29 12.06 25.68
N ALA A 559 4.04 11.93 25.26
CA ALA A 559 3.68 11.17 24.07
C ALA A 559 3.10 12.11 23.02
N ALA A 560 3.56 11.97 21.78
CA ALA A 560 3.12 12.84 20.69
C ALA A 560 1.66 12.62 20.28
N ASN A 561 0.97 11.64 20.86
CA ASN A 561 -0.49 11.49 20.77
C ASN A 561 -1.06 10.63 21.92
N ASP A 562 -2.38 10.61 22.05
CA ASP A 562 -3.10 9.94 23.13
C ASP A 562 -3.01 8.41 23.00
N GLU A 563 -3.02 7.85 21.80
CA GLU A 563 -2.92 6.40 21.61
C GLU A 563 -1.60 5.86 22.18
N MET A 564 -0.48 6.50 21.87
CA MET A 564 0.82 6.17 22.45
C MET A 564 0.86 6.45 23.97
N ALA A 565 0.22 7.52 24.43
CA ALA A 565 0.12 7.83 25.85
C ALA A 565 -0.63 6.72 26.62
N LEU A 566 -1.73 6.21 26.06
CA LEU A 566 -2.51 5.11 26.62
C LEU A 566 -1.71 3.79 26.64
N GLY A 567 -0.92 3.54 25.59
CA GLY A 567 0.06 2.45 25.58
C GLY A 567 1.09 2.58 26.70
N ALA A 568 1.65 3.78 26.88
CA ALA A 568 2.62 4.07 27.94
C ALA A 568 2.01 3.95 29.36
N ILE A 569 0.77 4.39 29.55
CA ILE A 569 0.03 4.22 30.80
C ILE A 569 -0.07 2.74 31.15
N LYS A 570 -0.39 1.89 30.16
CA LYS A 570 -0.45 0.44 30.36
C LYS A 570 0.91 -0.16 30.73
N ALA A 571 2.01 0.31 30.12
CA ALA A 571 3.38 -0.11 30.47
C ALA A 571 3.78 0.30 31.90
N LEU A 572 3.40 1.52 32.31
CA LEU A 572 3.71 2.09 33.62
C LEU A 572 2.88 1.47 34.76
N GLY A 573 1.70 0.91 34.44
CA GLY A 573 0.80 0.33 35.44
C GLY A 573 0.40 1.36 36.50
N SER A 574 0.58 1.01 37.78
CA SER A 574 0.22 1.88 38.91
C SER A 574 1.05 3.16 39.02
N LYS A 575 2.19 3.26 38.32
CA LYS A 575 3.02 4.47 38.30
C LYS A 575 2.40 5.60 37.48
N ALA A 576 1.54 5.26 36.51
CA ALA A 576 0.93 6.23 35.60
C ALA A 576 0.04 7.23 36.35
N GLY A 577 0.30 8.52 36.17
CA GLY A 577 -0.49 9.59 36.78
C GLY A 577 -0.23 9.82 38.28
N THR A 578 0.54 8.94 38.94
CA THR A 578 0.93 9.06 40.35
C THR A 578 2.38 9.53 40.48
N SER A 579 3.33 8.64 40.24
CA SER A 579 4.78 8.89 40.33
C SER A 579 5.39 9.29 38.99
N VAL A 580 4.75 8.90 37.88
CA VAL A 580 5.15 9.23 36.52
C VAL A 580 3.97 9.88 35.80
N PRO A 581 3.84 11.22 35.82
CA PRO A 581 2.88 11.93 34.98
C PRO A 581 3.14 11.64 33.50
N VAL A 582 2.05 11.43 32.76
CA VAL A 582 2.04 11.25 31.31
C VAL A 582 1.27 12.40 30.69
N VAL A 583 1.86 13.06 29.69
CA VAL A 583 1.18 14.08 28.88
C VAL A 583 1.02 13.56 27.46
N GLY A 584 -0.23 13.50 27.01
CA GLY A 584 -0.61 13.10 25.65
C GLY A 584 -0.95 14.30 24.76
N PHE A 585 -1.48 14.00 23.58
CA PHE A 585 -1.89 14.97 22.56
C PHE A 585 -3.05 14.36 21.78
N ASP A 586 -4.04 15.14 21.33
CA ASP A 586 -5.21 14.77 20.50
C ASP A 586 -6.53 15.09 21.21
N GLY A 587 -6.68 14.74 22.48
CA GLY A 587 -7.94 14.87 23.20
C GLY A 587 -8.99 13.86 22.73
N THR A 588 -8.55 12.64 22.44
CA THR A 588 -9.44 11.51 22.05
C THR A 588 -10.41 11.16 23.17
N PRO A 589 -11.57 10.54 22.88
CA PRO A 589 -12.49 10.10 23.94
C PRO A 589 -11.82 9.23 25.01
N ASP A 590 -10.98 8.28 24.60
CA ASP A 590 -10.22 7.43 25.52
C ASP A 590 -9.17 8.23 26.32
N GLY A 591 -8.45 9.15 25.67
CA GLY A 591 -7.49 10.04 26.33
C GLY A 591 -8.16 10.93 27.38
N LEU A 592 -9.29 11.55 27.04
CA LEU A 592 -10.07 12.38 27.97
C LEU A 592 -10.61 11.55 29.14
N ASN A 593 -11.02 10.30 28.91
CA ASN A 593 -11.41 9.39 29.97
C ASN A 593 -10.22 9.03 30.89
N ALA A 594 -9.02 8.84 30.33
CA ALA A 594 -7.80 8.65 31.11
C ALA A 594 -7.41 9.91 31.92
N VAL A 595 -7.67 11.11 31.39
CA VAL A 595 -7.51 12.37 32.14
C VAL A 595 -8.49 12.44 33.31
N LYS A 596 -9.77 12.09 33.10
CA LYS A 596 -10.79 12.01 34.17
C LYS A 596 -10.38 11.01 35.25
N ALA A 597 -9.88 9.85 34.84
CA ALA A 597 -9.37 8.80 35.73
C ALA A 597 -8.07 9.20 36.46
N GLY A 598 -7.34 10.20 35.94
CA GLY A 598 -6.07 10.67 36.49
C GLY A 598 -4.86 9.81 36.11
N THR A 599 -5.03 8.79 35.26
CA THR A 599 -3.91 7.97 34.74
C THR A 599 -3.13 8.70 33.64
N LEU A 600 -3.81 9.57 32.88
CA LEU A 600 -3.20 10.57 32.00
C LEU A 600 -3.23 11.92 32.73
N TYR A 601 -2.09 12.59 32.88
CA TYR A 601 -2.06 13.86 33.63
C TYR A 601 -2.71 15.00 32.82
N ALA A 602 -2.39 15.08 31.54
CA ALA A 602 -2.99 16.03 30.62
C ALA A 602 -2.98 15.49 29.19
N SER A 603 -3.88 15.99 28.35
CA SER A 603 -3.80 15.84 26.89
C SER A 603 -3.85 17.22 26.25
N VAL A 604 -2.96 17.50 25.31
CA VAL A 604 -3.07 18.68 24.45
C VAL A 604 -4.13 18.39 23.39
N ALA A 605 -5.37 18.75 23.70
CA ALA A 605 -6.53 18.39 22.93
C ALA A 605 -6.64 19.21 21.65
N GLN A 606 -6.83 18.49 20.55
CA GLN A 606 -7.12 19.02 19.22
C GLN A 606 -8.64 19.10 19.02
N GLN A 607 -9.06 19.64 17.87
CA GLN A 607 -10.46 19.77 17.49
C GLN A 607 -10.71 19.03 16.15
N PRO A 608 -10.68 17.69 16.13
CA PRO A 608 -10.74 16.90 14.90
C PRO A 608 -12.00 17.16 14.07
N THR A 609 -13.14 17.35 14.74
CA THR A 609 -14.40 17.68 14.06
C THR A 609 -14.32 19.02 13.32
N GLN A 610 -13.64 20.02 13.90
CA GLN A 610 -13.41 21.31 13.24
C GLN A 610 -12.43 21.22 12.08
N LEU A 611 -11.38 20.41 12.19
CA LEU A 611 -10.43 20.19 11.09
C LEU A 611 -11.17 19.66 9.86
N GLY A 612 -12.00 18.62 10.02
CA GLY A 612 -12.81 18.06 8.94
C GLY A 612 -13.82 19.07 8.37
N ARG A 613 -14.49 19.83 9.24
CA ARG A 613 -15.45 20.88 8.85
C ARG A 613 -14.79 21.95 7.99
N ILE A 614 -13.67 22.51 8.46
CA ILE A 614 -12.95 23.59 7.77
C ILE A 614 -12.37 23.07 6.45
N ALA A 615 -11.86 21.84 6.41
CA ALA A 615 -11.33 21.25 5.19
C ALA A 615 -12.38 21.14 4.07
N VAL A 616 -13.62 20.72 4.40
CA VAL A 616 -14.72 20.65 3.43
C VAL A 616 -15.17 22.04 2.97
N ASP A 617 -15.30 22.99 3.88
CA ASP A 617 -15.64 24.38 3.54
C ASP A 617 -14.57 25.01 2.62
N ASN A 618 -13.28 24.81 2.91
CA ASN A 618 -12.19 25.29 2.07
C ASN A 618 -12.14 24.57 0.71
N ALA A 619 -12.39 23.27 0.66
CA ALA A 619 -12.44 22.51 -0.58
C ALA A 619 -13.53 23.03 -1.52
N LEU A 620 -14.74 23.28 -0.98
CA LEU A 620 -15.85 23.85 -1.74
C LEU A 620 -15.58 25.29 -2.20
N LYS A 621 -14.94 26.12 -1.37
CA LYS A 621 -14.55 27.48 -1.76
C LYS A 621 -13.52 27.46 -2.88
N ALA A 622 -12.50 26.62 -2.75
CA ALA A 622 -11.45 26.48 -3.75
C ALA A 622 -11.99 25.98 -5.09
N SER A 623 -12.90 24.99 -5.08
CA SER A 623 -13.54 24.49 -6.33
C SER A 623 -14.39 25.54 -7.04
N GLN A 624 -14.89 26.54 -6.31
CA GLN A 624 -15.63 27.69 -6.85
C GLN A 624 -14.72 28.86 -7.25
N GLY A 625 -13.39 28.68 -7.22
CA GLY A 625 -12.40 29.73 -7.54
C GLY A 625 -12.29 30.82 -6.48
N LYS A 626 -12.83 30.62 -5.27
CA LYS A 626 -12.72 31.58 -4.16
C LYS A 626 -11.36 31.41 -3.47
N LYS A 627 -10.77 32.52 -3.03
CA LYS A 627 -9.53 32.50 -2.24
C LYS A 627 -9.76 31.82 -0.90
N VAL A 628 -8.84 30.92 -0.54
CA VAL A 628 -8.74 30.28 0.77
C VAL A 628 -7.43 30.67 1.44
N GLU A 629 -7.39 30.65 2.77
CA GLU A 629 -6.16 30.87 3.52
C GLU A 629 -5.22 29.67 3.32
N GLN A 630 -3.96 29.93 2.93
CA GLN A 630 -3.00 28.88 2.63
C GLN A 630 -2.66 28.00 3.84
N THR A 631 -2.76 28.54 5.05
CA THR A 631 -2.50 27.78 6.28
C THR A 631 -3.48 28.21 7.37
N VAL A 632 -4.39 27.32 7.72
CA VAL A 632 -5.34 27.50 8.82
C VAL A 632 -4.83 26.73 10.02
N LYS A 633 -4.39 27.46 11.05
CA LYS A 633 -3.96 26.88 12.33
C LYS A 633 -5.14 26.78 13.29
N VAL A 634 -5.59 25.56 13.55
CA VAL A 634 -6.65 25.31 14.54
C VAL A 634 -6.03 25.29 15.94
N PRO A 635 -6.53 26.11 16.88
CA PRO A 635 -6.00 26.14 18.24
C PRO A 635 -6.18 24.81 18.96
N VAL A 636 -5.17 24.45 19.75
CA VAL A 636 -5.20 23.32 20.69
C VAL A 636 -5.39 23.82 22.12
N LYS A 637 -5.89 22.97 23.01
CA LYS A 637 -6.12 23.30 24.42
C LYS A 637 -5.57 22.22 25.32
N VAL A 638 -4.83 22.60 26.36
CA VAL A 638 -4.41 21.65 27.40
C VAL A 638 -5.64 21.26 28.22
N VAL A 639 -5.96 19.96 28.22
CA VAL A 639 -7.03 19.38 29.01
C VAL A 639 -6.44 18.61 30.18
N THR A 640 -6.81 19.00 31.39
CA THR A 640 -6.45 18.37 32.65
C THR A 640 -7.70 17.93 33.38
N LYS A 641 -7.55 17.25 34.53
CA LYS A 641 -8.67 16.85 35.38
C LYS A 641 -9.58 18.03 35.78
N ASP A 642 -9.04 19.24 35.83
CA ASP A 642 -9.76 20.44 36.28
C ASP A 642 -10.75 20.98 35.21
N ASN A 643 -10.47 20.77 33.93
CA ASN A 643 -11.27 21.34 32.84
C ASN A 643 -11.89 20.30 31.88
N VAL A 644 -11.56 19.00 32.03
CA VAL A 644 -12.03 17.93 31.15
C VAL A 644 -13.56 17.78 31.13
N ALA A 645 -14.27 18.16 32.19
CA ALA A 645 -15.73 18.11 32.24
C ALA A 645 -16.40 19.14 31.30
N GLY A 646 -15.71 20.25 30.99
CA GLY A 646 -16.20 21.31 30.11
C GLY A 646 -15.65 21.24 28.68
N PHE A 647 -14.83 20.23 28.37
CA PHE A 647 -14.24 20.08 27.05
C PHE A 647 -15.16 19.26 26.13
N THR A 648 -15.60 19.88 25.05
CA THR A 648 -16.28 19.23 23.91
C THR A 648 -15.36 19.31 22.70
N GLY A 649 -14.81 18.18 22.25
CA GLY A 649 -13.87 18.07 21.12
C GLY A 649 -14.51 17.95 19.75
#